data_AF-A0A7C0WIG0-F1
#
_entry.id   AF-A0A7C0WIG0-F1
#
_cell.length_a   1.000
_cell.length_b   1.000
_cell.length_c   1.000
_cell.angle_alpha   90.00
_cell.angle_beta   90.00
_cell.angle_gamma   90.00
#
_symmetry.space_group_name_H-M   'P 1'
#
loop_
_entity.id
_entity.type
_entity.pdbx_description
1 polymer ?
#
loop_
_entity_poly.entity_id
_entity_poly.type
_entity_poly.pdbx_seq_one_letter_code
_entity_poly.pdbx_strand_id
1 'polypeptide(L)'
;MPSVKKLLQNNWLFHLFVAGILLFTGLLSCAKAPNVPGAPEDLRCEYQTDPLGIDVLQPRLSWFVNDGRRGAVQSAYRILVAGSEQKLRQDAGDIWDSGKTLSGQSVHVPYAGSDLQSGKRYYWKVRTWDGADQPSQYSKSAWWETGLLHSTDWRAEWIAKKLPPEKPGLNNWQWGEWIWNAAENGKDKLIYFRKKFELPASKKVVRARIKTTADNYFTAFLNGKKIGEGAVWTKMFVFDVKPILKPGANIIAVTAANNNGEICGFLFSLKIEFEDSSALYINSDKTWKNSTRKFSHWQDADFDDGHWQTVHVIEAYGGPQWGRIEKKGIYSPPRSILVRKEFTAEKKIHAARVYVTGLGSYILHVNGRRIGNDIFTPGWTDYPTRIQYQTYDVTSFLKRGKNAVGAILGNMWWSSGLGWRGSSVYSKGPLRFFMQLIMTYTDGSSDTLVTDKTWRTHDSPILENSLYHGETYDARLEMAGWDEPGFDDLTWEPVIKPEQQIVKLVAQQGPAIQITREIHPVNITEPDSGTYVFDLGQNMVGWVQLKVRGKTGTKVVLRFAEILKKDGNIYTENLRSARATDTYILRGGGTEIRQPHFTYHGFRYVEVKGFPGVPDKNAITGKVIHSAAAEIGHFACSNDLINRIQHNIVWGQRGNMESVPTDCPQRDERLGWMGDAQTFSPTASYNMNMARFFSKWMNDITDCQDADGAVHDVSPTIVVGGPAKPAWGDAVVIVPWMMYRFYGDKRIIEKNYDGMAAWVNYMKNKSKGFLYEQNGYGDWVAPVESPKKPIGSAYFYYSTKLLSQMAAIIGKEADAFIYEKLAEKIAEAYNKKHLDNNSYEYEGATQTANLLPLAFGITPPNLTDKVVANVVKDVKKRGNHLSTGFLGTGYLLPVLSGNGFHELAYQVASQTTYPSWGYMVEKGATTIWELWNGDTQGPGMNSRNHFALGSVGEWFYGYLAGIRPDPSTPGFKKAVIAPRPAGDLTWAEGSMKTVYGVIFTRWETKTDRFILNLSLPANTSAAVFLPKSGEKNVTMKESGKIIFSAGKAAPGVTEIKFNRTEKDAVVFDVGAGKYKFTVLHE
;
A
#
# COMPACT_ATOMS: atom_id res chain seq x y z
N MET A 1 -39.49 8.41 14.10
CA MET A 1 -39.72 7.52 15.27
C MET A 1 -41.19 7.10 15.25
N PRO A 2 -41.60 5.91 15.73
CA PRO A 2 -40.86 4.82 16.39
C PRO A 2 -40.82 3.54 15.50
N SER A 3 -40.02 2.49 15.67
CA SER A 3 -39.00 2.10 16.65
C SER A 3 -37.98 1.19 15.94
N VAL A 4 -36.70 1.49 16.15
CA VAL A 4 -35.53 0.72 15.74
C VAL A 4 -35.43 -0.55 16.59
N LYS A 5 -35.77 -1.72 16.04
CA LYS A 5 -35.47 -3.07 16.60
C LYS A 5 -35.90 -4.16 15.61
N LYS A 6 -35.03 -4.52 14.63
CA LYS A 6 -34.95 -5.83 13.94
C LYS A 6 -34.15 -5.70 12.64
N LEU A 7 -32.83 -5.77 12.73
CA LEU A 7 -31.93 -6.15 11.62
C LEU A 7 -30.53 -6.47 12.19
N LEU A 8 -30.49 -7.41 13.15
CA LEU A 8 -29.27 -8.05 13.68
C LEU A 8 -29.56 -9.53 13.98
N GLN A 9 -30.15 -10.24 13.01
CA GLN A 9 -30.35 -11.68 13.10
C GLN A 9 -30.04 -12.30 11.74
N ASN A 10 -28.77 -12.65 11.53
CA ASN A 10 -28.34 -13.77 10.68
C ASN A 10 -26.83 -14.06 10.86
N ASN A 11 -26.37 -14.11 12.13
CA ASN A 11 -25.03 -14.59 12.52
C ASN A 11 -25.08 -15.94 13.26
N TRP A 12 -26.23 -16.61 13.28
CA TRP A 12 -26.42 -17.87 14.03
C TRP A 12 -25.71 -19.08 13.40
N LEU A 13 -25.45 -19.10 12.08
CA LEU A 13 -24.77 -20.22 11.43
C LEU A 13 -23.23 -20.22 11.63
N PHE A 14 -22.61 -19.05 11.85
CA PHE A 14 -21.18 -18.96 12.16
C PHE A 14 -20.89 -19.30 13.63
N HIS A 15 -21.79 -18.92 14.55
CA HIS A 15 -21.72 -19.33 15.95
C HIS A 15 -21.99 -20.83 16.16
N LEU A 16 -22.78 -21.49 15.31
CA LEU A 16 -22.93 -22.95 15.34
C LEU A 16 -21.72 -23.71 14.74
N PHE A 17 -20.93 -23.10 13.85
CA PHE A 17 -19.71 -23.73 13.34
C PHE A 17 -18.53 -23.61 14.33
N VAL A 18 -18.45 -22.50 15.09
CA VAL A 18 -17.44 -22.28 16.13
C VAL A 18 -17.84 -22.93 17.47
N ALA A 19 -19.12 -22.96 17.83
CA ALA A 19 -19.62 -23.70 19.00
C ALA A 19 -19.77 -25.20 18.74
N GLY A 20 -20.03 -25.63 17.50
CA GLY A 20 -20.13 -27.03 17.11
C GLY A 20 -18.81 -27.80 17.18
N ILE A 21 -17.67 -27.13 16.97
CA ILE A 21 -16.33 -27.69 17.19
C ILE A 21 -15.97 -27.77 18.69
N LEU A 22 -16.63 -26.97 19.54
CA LEU A 22 -16.45 -27.01 21.00
C LEU A 22 -17.42 -27.94 21.74
N LEU A 23 -18.51 -28.39 21.12
CA LEU A 23 -19.49 -29.32 21.73
C LEU A 23 -19.39 -30.78 21.25
N PHE A 24 -18.69 -31.07 20.14
CA PHE A 24 -18.38 -32.45 19.72
C PHE A 24 -17.04 -32.99 20.25
N THR A 25 -16.42 -32.30 21.21
CA THR A 25 -15.25 -32.78 21.97
C THR A 25 -15.61 -33.19 23.42
N GLY A 26 -16.90 -33.16 23.78
CA GLY A 26 -17.37 -33.48 25.14
C GLY A 26 -17.57 -34.97 25.45
N LEU A 27 -17.56 -35.87 24.45
CA LEU A 27 -17.84 -37.31 24.65
C LEU A 27 -17.00 -38.23 23.73
N LEU A 28 -15.74 -37.87 23.49
CA LEU A 28 -14.75 -38.80 22.95
C LEU A 28 -13.69 -39.05 24.01
N SER A 29 -13.74 -40.25 24.59
CA SER A 29 -12.65 -41.01 25.22
C SER A 29 -11.38 -40.22 25.56
N CYS A 30 -11.02 -40.18 26.84
CA CYS A 30 -9.68 -39.84 27.32
C CYS A 30 -8.60 -40.77 26.73
N ALA A 31 -8.28 -40.60 25.45
CA ALA A 31 -6.99 -41.00 24.92
C ALA A 31 -5.97 -39.98 25.45
N LYS A 32 -5.06 -40.41 26.33
CA LYS A 32 -3.88 -39.60 26.70
C LYS A 32 -3.24 -39.10 25.41
N ALA A 33 -2.94 -37.79 25.33
CA ALA A 33 -2.12 -37.26 24.24
C ALA A 33 -0.83 -38.10 24.14
N PRO A 34 -0.39 -38.48 22.94
CA PRO A 34 0.81 -39.29 22.77
C PRO A 34 1.99 -38.63 23.49
N ASN A 35 2.80 -39.45 24.16
CA ASN A 35 3.92 -38.98 24.99
C ASN A 35 5.13 -38.50 24.16
N VAL A 36 4.96 -38.32 22.85
CA VAL A 36 6.00 -38.04 21.84
C VAL A 36 5.53 -36.94 20.88
N PRO A 37 6.46 -36.19 20.24
CA PRO A 37 6.08 -35.13 19.31
C PRO A 37 5.41 -35.68 18.03
N GLY A 38 4.41 -34.97 17.53
CA GLY A 38 3.77 -35.22 16.24
C GLY A 38 4.63 -34.78 15.05
N ALA A 39 4.24 -35.18 13.84
CA ALA A 39 4.93 -34.78 12.62
C ALA A 39 4.89 -33.24 12.44
N PRO A 40 5.99 -32.59 12.04
CA PRO A 40 6.02 -31.14 11.80
C PRO A 40 4.99 -30.68 10.77
N GLU A 41 4.47 -29.47 10.96
CA GLU A 41 3.38 -28.88 10.18
C GLU A 41 3.77 -27.52 9.58
N ASP A 42 2.91 -26.95 8.72
CA ASP A 42 3.11 -25.62 8.09
C ASP A 42 4.53 -25.44 7.49
N LEU A 43 4.95 -26.45 6.72
CA LEU A 43 6.24 -26.43 6.00
C LEU A 43 6.24 -25.27 5.01
N ARG A 44 7.27 -24.42 5.12
CA ARG A 44 7.43 -23.22 4.31
C ARG A 44 8.85 -23.10 3.79
N CYS A 45 8.98 -22.67 2.54
CA CYS A 45 10.22 -22.25 1.90
C CYS A 45 10.11 -20.76 1.57
N GLU A 46 11.04 -19.93 2.07
CA GLU A 46 10.99 -18.46 1.91
C GLU A 46 9.60 -17.86 2.26
N TYR A 47 9.08 -18.23 3.44
CA TYR A 47 7.74 -17.88 3.97
C TYR A 47 6.52 -18.43 3.22
N GLN A 48 6.71 -19.18 2.14
CA GLN A 48 5.64 -19.66 1.28
C GLN A 48 5.46 -21.17 1.42
N THR A 49 4.21 -21.61 1.29
CA THR A 49 3.90 -23.03 1.06
C THR A 49 4.17 -23.36 -0.39
N ASP A 50 4.97 -24.38 -0.64
CA ASP A 50 5.22 -24.94 -1.97
C ASP A 50 5.49 -23.90 -3.07
N PRO A 51 6.48 -22.99 -2.90
CA PRO A 51 6.66 -21.88 -3.82
C PRO A 51 7.18 -22.34 -5.19
N LEU A 52 6.63 -21.73 -6.23
CA LEU A 52 6.98 -21.96 -7.64
C LEU A 52 7.82 -20.79 -8.19
N GLY A 53 8.99 -21.11 -8.75
CA GLY A 53 9.80 -20.16 -9.48
C GLY A 53 10.65 -19.23 -8.62
N ILE A 54 11.17 -19.68 -7.47
CA ILE A 54 12.06 -18.86 -6.62
C ILE A 54 13.48 -18.83 -7.18
N ASP A 55 14.19 -17.71 -7.02
CA ASP A 55 15.58 -17.54 -7.49
C ASP A 55 16.62 -17.50 -6.36
N VAL A 56 16.21 -17.84 -5.14
CA VAL A 56 17.11 -17.90 -3.98
C VAL A 56 17.91 -19.19 -4.03
N LEU A 57 19.25 -19.08 -4.13
CA LEU A 57 20.16 -20.22 -4.23
C LEU A 57 20.30 -21.03 -2.92
N GLN A 58 20.11 -20.37 -1.78
CA GLN A 58 20.06 -20.99 -0.45
C GLN A 58 18.71 -20.69 0.21
N PRO A 59 17.63 -21.33 -0.27
CA PRO A 59 16.30 -21.09 0.27
C PRO A 59 16.22 -21.48 1.75
N ARG A 60 15.41 -20.76 2.51
CA ARG A 60 15.21 -21.01 3.94
C ARG A 60 13.95 -21.81 4.18
N LEU A 61 14.11 -22.88 4.95
CA LEU A 61 13.06 -23.80 5.33
C LEU A 61 12.58 -23.48 6.75
N SER A 62 11.27 -23.54 6.97
CA SER A 62 10.64 -23.31 8.26
C SER A 62 9.48 -24.29 8.46
N TRP A 63 9.23 -24.66 9.71
CA TRP A 63 8.15 -25.58 10.09
C TRP A 63 7.62 -25.22 11.48
N PHE A 64 6.37 -25.57 11.73
CA PHE A 64 5.82 -25.63 13.07
C PHE A 64 6.18 -26.95 13.72
N VAL A 65 6.60 -26.88 14.98
CA VAL A 65 6.79 -28.06 15.82
C VAL A 65 5.41 -28.50 16.30
N ASN A 66 5.03 -29.75 16.01
CA ASN A 66 3.74 -30.29 16.38
C ASN A 66 3.84 -31.02 17.72
N ASP A 67 3.75 -30.28 18.80
CA ASP A 67 3.82 -30.84 20.15
C ASP A 67 2.92 -30.06 21.10
N GLY A 68 1.81 -30.68 21.51
CA GLY A 68 0.82 -30.08 22.38
C GLY A 68 1.18 -30.10 23.87
N ARG A 69 2.30 -30.72 24.26
CA ARG A 69 2.73 -30.81 25.66
C ARG A 69 3.16 -29.43 26.19
N ARG A 70 2.95 -29.20 27.49
CA ARG A 70 3.45 -27.98 28.14
C ARG A 70 4.97 -27.97 28.14
N GLY A 71 5.56 -26.81 27.90
CA GLY A 71 7.01 -26.66 27.81
C GLY A 71 7.66 -27.37 26.64
N ALA A 72 6.89 -27.82 25.64
CA ALA A 72 7.41 -28.50 24.47
C ALA A 72 8.48 -27.66 23.75
N VAL A 73 9.63 -28.29 23.49
CA VAL A 73 10.78 -27.72 22.79
C VAL A 73 11.31 -28.69 21.76
N GLN A 74 11.91 -28.17 20.69
CA GLN A 74 12.70 -28.96 19.76
C GLN A 74 14.16 -29.00 20.23
N SER A 75 14.76 -30.18 20.31
CA SER A 75 16.19 -30.37 20.61
C SER A 75 17.02 -30.62 19.35
N ALA A 76 16.45 -31.27 18.33
CA ALA A 76 17.09 -31.56 17.06
C ALA A 76 16.10 -31.62 15.89
N TYR A 77 16.61 -31.59 14.66
CA TYR A 77 15.86 -31.83 13.44
C TYR A 77 16.65 -32.67 12.43
N ARG A 78 15.96 -33.22 11.43
CA ARG A 78 16.57 -33.82 10.23
C ARG A 78 15.72 -33.47 9.01
N ILE A 79 16.34 -32.81 8.04
CA ILE A 79 15.73 -32.43 6.77
C ILE A 79 16.23 -33.40 5.69
N LEU A 80 15.31 -33.89 4.88
CA LEU A 80 15.62 -34.61 3.65
C LEU A 80 15.13 -33.78 2.46
N VAL A 81 15.98 -33.63 1.44
CA VAL A 81 15.64 -33.03 0.15
C VAL A 81 15.98 -34.00 -0.95
N ALA A 82 15.05 -34.20 -1.87
CA ALA A 82 15.19 -35.11 -2.98
C ALA A 82 14.78 -34.49 -4.32
N GLY A 83 15.34 -35.02 -5.41
CA GLY A 83 14.97 -34.63 -6.77
C GLY A 83 13.62 -35.19 -7.23
N SER A 84 13.03 -36.13 -6.49
CA SER A 84 11.70 -36.67 -6.76
C SER A 84 10.97 -37.04 -5.47
N GLU A 85 9.63 -36.98 -5.51
CA GLU A 85 8.81 -37.36 -4.37
C GLU A 85 8.96 -38.85 -4.03
N GLN A 86 9.16 -39.72 -5.02
CA GLN A 86 9.37 -41.16 -4.83
C GLN A 86 10.60 -41.45 -3.96
N LYS A 87 11.74 -40.81 -4.25
CA LYS A 87 12.96 -40.95 -3.45
C LYS A 87 12.74 -40.45 -2.02
N LEU A 88 12.03 -39.33 -1.88
CA LEU A 88 11.71 -38.79 -0.57
C LEU A 88 10.80 -39.72 0.25
N ARG A 89 9.84 -40.43 -0.38
CA ARG A 89 9.01 -41.45 0.28
C ARG A 89 9.82 -42.66 0.79
N GLN A 90 10.98 -42.91 0.19
CA GLN A 90 11.94 -43.95 0.60
C GLN A 90 12.97 -43.42 1.63
N ASP A 91 12.74 -42.24 2.21
CA ASP A 91 13.67 -41.55 3.11
C ASP A 91 15.06 -41.27 2.49
N ALA A 92 15.15 -41.21 1.15
CA ALA A 92 16.37 -40.88 0.44
C ALA A 92 16.44 -39.38 0.12
N GLY A 93 17.31 -38.66 0.83
CA GLY A 93 17.65 -37.26 0.57
C GLY A 93 18.80 -37.12 -0.43
N ASP A 94 18.58 -37.49 -1.69
CA ASP A 94 19.63 -37.55 -2.72
C ASP A 94 20.21 -36.18 -3.12
N ILE A 95 19.53 -35.10 -2.74
CA ILE A 95 20.00 -33.72 -2.93
C ILE A 95 20.57 -33.15 -1.63
N TRP A 96 19.93 -33.46 -0.50
CA TRP A 96 20.40 -33.06 0.83
C TRP A 96 19.83 -33.97 1.91
N ASP A 97 20.68 -34.34 2.85
CA ASP A 97 20.31 -34.91 4.14
C ASP A 97 21.09 -34.17 5.22
N SER A 98 20.39 -33.46 6.10
CA SER A 98 21.06 -32.70 7.16
C SER A 98 21.67 -33.59 8.25
N GLY A 99 21.34 -34.88 8.26
CA GLY A 99 21.52 -35.74 9.42
C GLY A 99 20.69 -35.25 10.62
N LYS A 100 20.88 -35.86 11.79
CA LYS A 100 20.30 -35.34 13.05
C LYS A 100 21.12 -34.13 13.48
N THR A 101 20.59 -32.93 13.25
CA THR A 101 21.22 -31.66 13.62
C THR A 101 20.74 -31.22 15.00
N LEU A 102 21.65 -31.13 15.98
CA LEU A 102 21.34 -30.67 17.34
C LEU A 102 21.09 -29.15 17.33
N SER A 103 19.82 -28.77 17.22
CA SER A 103 19.39 -27.37 17.18
C SER A 103 17.89 -27.24 17.45
N GLY A 104 17.52 -26.24 18.26
CA GLY A 104 16.13 -25.81 18.48
C GLY A 104 15.59 -24.85 17.42
N GLN A 105 16.37 -24.57 16.36
CA GLN A 105 15.92 -23.74 15.25
C GLN A 105 14.89 -24.49 14.39
N SER A 106 13.72 -23.88 14.19
CA SER A 106 12.65 -24.40 13.32
C SER A 106 12.17 -23.36 12.30
N VAL A 107 12.83 -22.20 12.29
CA VAL A 107 12.50 -21.05 11.45
C VAL A 107 13.76 -20.58 10.76
N HIS A 108 13.66 -20.30 9.47
CA HIS A 108 14.73 -19.79 8.63
C HIS A 108 15.98 -20.68 8.55
N VAL A 109 15.83 -22.01 8.56
CA VAL A 109 16.94 -22.95 8.40
C VAL A 109 17.41 -22.91 6.94
N PRO A 110 18.64 -22.43 6.64
CA PRO A 110 19.11 -22.32 5.28
C PRO A 110 19.36 -23.72 4.68
N TYR A 111 18.95 -23.90 3.43
CA TYR A 111 19.33 -25.05 2.63
C TYR A 111 20.85 -25.15 2.49
N ALA A 112 21.40 -26.34 2.74
CA ALA A 112 22.84 -26.61 2.70
C ALA A 112 23.18 -27.87 1.87
N GLY A 113 22.32 -28.21 0.90
CA GLY A 113 22.56 -29.31 -0.03
C GLY A 113 23.37 -28.90 -1.26
N SER A 114 23.34 -29.75 -2.29
CA SER A 114 23.99 -29.49 -3.58
C SER A 114 23.43 -28.27 -4.31
N ASP A 115 24.18 -27.73 -5.27
CA ASP A 115 23.76 -26.57 -6.05
C ASP A 115 22.39 -26.76 -6.72
N LEU A 116 21.57 -25.71 -6.66
CA LEU A 116 20.25 -25.69 -7.27
C LEU A 116 20.35 -25.43 -8.78
N GLN A 117 19.48 -26.08 -9.55
CA GLN A 117 19.39 -25.95 -11.00
C GLN A 117 18.16 -25.13 -11.37
N SER A 118 18.18 -24.40 -12.49
CA SER A 118 17.04 -23.63 -12.99
C SER A 118 15.86 -24.52 -13.38
N GLY A 119 14.64 -24.07 -13.08
CA GLY A 119 13.39 -24.75 -13.44
C GLY A 119 13.19 -26.12 -12.81
N LYS A 120 13.90 -26.45 -11.73
CA LYS A 120 13.89 -27.77 -11.10
C LYS A 120 13.08 -27.76 -9.81
N ARG A 121 12.22 -28.76 -9.65
CA ARG A 121 11.48 -29.00 -8.42
C ARG A 121 12.29 -29.85 -7.46
N TYR A 122 12.32 -29.41 -6.21
CA TYR A 122 12.94 -30.09 -5.09
C TYR A 122 11.87 -30.43 -4.06
N TYR A 123 11.80 -31.70 -3.68
CA TYR A 123 10.87 -32.18 -2.66
C TYR A 123 11.60 -32.27 -1.34
N TRP A 124 10.95 -31.90 -0.24
CA TRP A 124 11.55 -31.98 1.08
C TRP A 124 10.56 -32.40 2.16
N LYS A 125 11.10 -32.94 3.25
CA LYS A 125 10.36 -33.21 4.48
C LYS A 125 11.29 -33.07 5.67
N VAL A 126 10.71 -32.89 6.85
CA VAL A 126 11.46 -32.69 8.10
C VAL A 126 10.85 -33.53 9.22
N ARG A 127 11.70 -34.02 10.12
CA ARG A 127 11.28 -34.54 11.44
C ARG A 127 12.06 -33.83 12.55
N THR A 128 11.52 -33.87 13.75
CA THR A 128 12.07 -33.19 14.93
C THR A 128 12.29 -34.17 16.08
N TRP A 129 13.08 -33.77 17.08
CA TRP A 129 13.22 -34.44 18.36
C TRP A 129 12.80 -33.50 19.47
N ASP A 130 12.13 -34.03 20.49
CA ASP A 130 11.76 -33.26 21.68
C ASP A 130 12.91 -33.15 22.71
N GLY A 131 12.67 -32.49 23.83
CA GLY A 131 13.64 -32.37 24.92
C GLY A 131 14.03 -33.69 25.61
N ALA A 132 13.29 -34.78 25.39
CA ALA A 132 13.58 -36.12 25.89
C ALA A 132 14.19 -37.04 24.80
N ASP A 133 14.69 -36.42 23.73
CA ASP A 133 15.29 -37.06 22.56
C ASP A 133 14.37 -38.08 21.85
N GLN A 134 13.05 -37.90 21.95
CA GLN A 134 12.07 -38.72 21.23
C GLN A 134 11.83 -38.13 19.83
N PRO A 135 11.99 -38.93 18.75
CA PRO A 135 11.76 -38.47 17.39
C PRO A 135 10.27 -38.36 17.07
N SER A 136 9.91 -37.36 16.27
CA SER A 136 8.62 -37.30 15.60
C SER A 136 8.58 -38.22 14.38
N GLN A 137 7.38 -38.44 13.84
CA GLN A 137 7.25 -38.86 12.44
C GLN A 137 7.78 -37.75 11.50
N TYR A 138 8.14 -38.11 10.27
CA TYR A 138 8.38 -37.12 9.23
C TYR A 138 7.09 -36.36 8.88
N SER A 139 7.24 -35.08 8.56
CA SER A 139 6.19 -34.27 7.97
C SER A 139 5.67 -34.87 6.67
N LYS A 140 4.50 -34.38 6.23
CA LYS A 140 4.11 -34.54 4.82
C LYS A 140 5.20 -33.92 3.92
N SER A 141 5.38 -34.49 2.74
CA SER A 141 6.27 -33.94 1.73
C SER A 141 5.76 -32.58 1.27
N ALA A 142 6.66 -31.61 1.23
CA ALA A 142 6.49 -30.30 0.64
C ALA A 142 7.49 -30.15 -0.51
N TRP A 143 7.44 -29.05 -1.26
CA TRP A 143 8.40 -28.79 -2.32
C TRP A 143 8.75 -27.31 -2.45
N TRP A 144 9.76 -27.01 -3.24
CA TRP A 144 9.90 -25.71 -3.90
C TRP A 144 10.39 -25.97 -5.32
N GLU A 145 10.13 -25.02 -6.21
CA GLU A 145 10.66 -25.07 -7.57
C GLU A 145 11.42 -23.80 -7.86
N THR A 146 12.62 -23.95 -8.41
CA THR A 146 13.45 -22.80 -8.80
C THR A 146 12.93 -22.15 -10.07
N GLY A 147 13.15 -20.84 -10.17
CA GLY A 147 12.96 -20.08 -11.40
C GLY A 147 14.12 -20.28 -12.38
N LEU A 148 14.32 -19.31 -13.26
CA LEU A 148 15.54 -19.19 -14.05
C LEU A 148 16.58 -18.43 -13.20
N LEU A 149 17.63 -19.13 -12.79
CA LEU A 149 18.63 -18.65 -11.82
C LEU A 149 19.70 -17.77 -12.47
N HIS A 150 19.98 -17.97 -13.76
CA HIS A 150 21.02 -17.25 -14.48
C HIS A 150 20.44 -16.46 -15.66
N SER A 151 21.06 -15.33 -15.98
CA SER A 151 20.68 -14.53 -17.16
C SER A 151 20.81 -15.33 -18.46
N THR A 152 21.75 -16.26 -18.52
CA THR A 152 21.99 -17.17 -19.67
C THR A 152 20.91 -18.23 -19.85
N ASP A 153 20.03 -18.45 -18.87
CA ASP A 153 18.90 -19.38 -19.00
C ASP A 153 17.76 -18.80 -19.85
N TRP A 154 17.77 -17.48 -20.05
CA TRP A 154 16.82 -16.79 -20.91
C TRP A 154 17.26 -16.82 -22.38
N ARG A 155 16.35 -17.26 -23.23
CA ARG A 155 16.48 -17.24 -24.70
C ARG A 155 15.47 -16.29 -25.36
N ALA A 156 14.56 -15.74 -24.57
CA ALA A 156 13.52 -14.85 -25.03
C ALA A 156 14.03 -13.45 -25.35
N GLU A 157 13.32 -12.78 -26.27
CA GLU A 157 13.55 -11.40 -26.63
C GLU A 157 12.39 -10.53 -26.16
N TRP A 158 12.67 -9.28 -25.80
CA TRP A 158 11.62 -8.29 -25.60
C TRP A 158 10.92 -8.03 -26.93
N ILE A 159 9.59 -8.05 -26.92
CA ILE A 159 8.76 -7.72 -28.08
C ILE A 159 7.79 -6.59 -27.74
N ALA A 160 7.46 -5.77 -28.72
CA ALA A 160 6.57 -4.62 -28.56
C ALA A 160 5.76 -4.37 -29.82
N LYS A 161 4.66 -3.61 -29.70
CA LYS A 161 4.00 -3.01 -30.86
C LYS A 161 4.76 -1.73 -31.25
N LYS A 162 4.97 -1.52 -32.56
CA LYS A 162 5.49 -0.25 -33.06
C LYS A 162 4.47 0.84 -32.78
N LEU A 163 4.83 1.82 -31.96
CA LEU A 163 3.98 2.99 -31.80
C LEU A 163 3.93 3.76 -33.14
N PRO A 164 2.76 4.28 -33.56
CA PRO A 164 2.74 5.21 -34.66
C PRO A 164 3.72 6.36 -34.35
N PRO A 165 4.42 6.91 -35.35
CA PRO A 165 5.20 8.12 -35.12
C PRO A 165 4.29 9.11 -34.40
N GLU A 166 4.79 9.77 -33.35
CA GLU A 166 4.06 10.87 -32.73
C GLU A 166 3.57 11.75 -33.87
N LYS A 167 2.26 11.79 -34.13
CA LYS A 167 1.74 12.57 -35.25
C LYS A 167 2.25 13.99 -35.03
N PRO A 168 3.14 14.53 -35.89
CA PRO A 168 3.47 15.93 -35.83
C PRO A 168 2.19 16.64 -36.26
N GLY A 169 1.37 17.10 -35.31
CA GLY A 169 0.06 17.66 -35.68
C GLY A 169 -1.03 17.74 -34.61
N LEU A 170 -0.89 17.14 -33.43
CA LEU A 170 -1.76 17.48 -32.30
C LEU A 170 -1.32 18.77 -31.57
N ASN A 171 -0.12 19.27 -31.87
CA ASN A 171 0.53 20.43 -31.24
C ASN A 171 0.81 21.63 -32.17
N ASN A 172 0.20 21.71 -33.37
CA ASN A 172 0.19 22.98 -34.11
C ASN A 172 -0.85 23.95 -33.51
N TRP A 173 -0.96 23.99 -32.18
CA TRP A 173 -1.80 24.95 -31.50
C TRP A 173 -1.08 26.31 -31.60
N GLN A 174 -1.71 27.29 -32.24
CA GLN A 174 -1.16 28.65 -32.26
C GLN A 174 -1.55 29.32 -30.96
N TRP A 175 -0.56 29.83 -30.25
CA TRP A 175 -0.76 30.55 -29.01
C TRP A 175 -0.61 32.05 -29.25
N GLY A 176 -1.35 32.81 -28.46
CA GLY A 176 -1.18 34.24 -28.36
C GLY A 176 -0.32 34.62 -27.17
N GLU A 177 -0.73 35.69 -26.53
CA GLU A 177 0.02 36.40 -25.51
C GLU A 177 -0.76 36.39 -24.19
N TRP A 178 -0.04 36.47 -23.08
CA TRP A 178 -0.64 36.78 -21.79
C TRP A 178 -1.02 38.26 -21.79
N ILE A 179 -2.32 38.51 -21.63
CA ILE A 179 -2.89 39.86 -21.68
C ILE A 179 -3.55 40.21 -20.36
N TRP A 180 -3.55 41.50 -20.01
CA TRP A 180 -4.22 41.99 -18.80
C TRP A 180 -4.66 43.46 -18.92
N ASN A 181 -5.16 44.04 -17.83
CA ASN A 181 -5.34 45.49 -17.69
C ASN A 181 -4.03 46.15 -17.21
N ALA A 182 -3.65 47.28 -17.80
CA ALA A 182 -2.36 47.94 -17.50
C ALA A 182 -2.27 48.57 -16.09
N ALA A 183 -3.41 48.92 -15.48
CA ALA A 183 -3.50 49.73 -14.28
C ALA A 183 -4.10 48.98 -13.07
N GLU A 184 -4.51 47.72 -13.24
CA GLU A 184 -5.21 46.95 -12.22
C GLU A 184 -4.79 45.48 -12.28
N ASN A 185 -4.26 44.95 -11.18
CA ASN A 185 -3.73 43.58 -11.11
C ASN A 185 -4.79 42.53 -10.76
N GLY A 186 -6.05 42.96 -10.57
CA GLY A 186 -7.20 42.10 -10.36
C GLY A 186 -7.22 41.41 -9.00
N LYS A 187 -6.45 41.90 -8.03
CA LYS A 187 -6.56 41.45 -6.64
C LYS A 187 -7.90 41.88 -6.08
N ASP A 188 -8.71 40.92 -5.64
CA ASP A 188 -10.07 41.12 -5.11
C ASP A 188 -11.05 41.82 -6.08
N LYS A 189 -10.71 41.88 -7.38
CA LYS A 189 -11.52 42.55 -8.42
C LYS A 189 -11.49 41.78 -9.73
N LEU A 190 -12.63 41.75 -10.42
CA LEU A 190 -12.75 41.14 -11.75
C LEU A 190 -12.34 42.14 -12.84
N ILE A 191 -11.55 41.65 -13.79
CA ILE A 191 -11.27 42.29 -15.07
C ILE A 191 -12.09 41.60 -16.14
N TYR A 192 -12.70 42.39 -17.02
CA TYR A 192 -13.59 41.93 -18.08
C TYR A 192 -12.87 42.08 -19.41
N PHE A 193 -12.88 41.06 -20.26
CA PHE A 193 -12.18 41.01 -21.56
C PHE A 193 -13.15 40.66 -22.68
N ARG A 194 -13.04 41.32 -23.83
CA ARG A 194 -13.88 41.08 -25.01
C ARG A 194 -13.07 40.99 -26.30
N LYS A 195 -13.51 40.10 -27.20
CA LYS A 195 -12.96 39.95 -28.54
C LYS A 195 -14.01 39.52 -29.55
N LYS A 196 -14.18 40.33 -30.61
CA LYS A 196 -14.99 39.98 -31.78
C LYS A 196 -14.12 39.29 -32.83
N PHE A 197 -14.69 38.28 -33.50
CA PHE A 197 -14.10 37.64 -34.67
C PHE A 197 -15.17 37.19 -35.66
N GLU A 198 -14.76 36.95 -36.91
CA GLU A 198 -15.64 36.53 -38.00
C GLU A 198 -15.39 35.07 -38.36
N LEU A 199 -16.47 34.29 -38.48
CA LEU A 199 -16.43 32.91 -38.97
C LEU A 199 -16.87 32.87 -40.44
N PRO A 200 -16.04 32.41 -41.39
CA PRO A 200 -16.41 32.38 -42.80
C PRO A 200 -17.66 31.53 -43.07
N ALA A 201 -18.72 32.14 -43.61
CA ALA A 201 -19.98 31.44 -43.89
C ALA A 201 -19.84 30.35 -44.96
N SER A 202 -18.82 30.43 -45.81
CA SER A 202 -18.52 29.44 -46.86
C SER A 202 -17.82 28.18 -46.36
N LYS A 203 -17.36 28.13 -45.10
CA LYS A 203 -16.61 26.99 -44.56
C LYS A 203 -17.37 26.24 -43.47
N LYS A 204 -17.47 24.92 -43.63
CA LYS A 204 -18.12 24.04 -42.65
C LYS A 204 -17.16 23.64 -41.53
N VAL A 205 -17.54 23.92 -40.29
CA VAL A 205 -16.75 23.58 -39.10
C VAL A 205 -16.92 22.10 -38.76
N VAL A 206 -15.82 21.36 -38.73
CA VAL A 206 -15.81 19.95 -38.28
C VAL A 206 -15.50 19.84 -36.80
N ARG A 207 -14.67 20.74 -36.26
CA ARG A 207 -14.27 20.79 -34.84
C ARG A 207 -13.96 22.22 -34.40
N ALA A 208 -14.29 22.59 -33.18
CA ALA A 208 -13.84 23.86 -32.60
C ALA A 208 -13.57 23.72 -31.10
N ARG A 209 -12.39 24.13 -30.66
CA ARG A 209 -11.96 23.99 -29.26
C ARG A 209 -11.29 25.26 -28.77
N ILE A 210 -11.65 25.66 -27.55
CA ILE A 210 -10.97 26.70 -26.79
C ILE A 210 -9.99 26.04 -25.84
N LYS A 211 -8.81 26.64 -25.70
CA LYS A 211 -7.87 26.42 -24.61
C LYS A 211 -7.59 27.76 -23.93
N THR A 212 -7.75 27.82 -22.62
CA THR A 212 -7.59 29.07 -21.88
C THR A 212 -7.20 28.84 -20.43
N THR A 213 -6.59 29.85 -19.82
CA THR A 213 -6.26 29.89 -18.40
C THR A 213 -6.06 31.34 -17.93
N ALA A 214 -5.99 31.54 -16.62
CA ALA A 214 -5.67 32.82 -16.01
C ALA A 214 -4.90 32.65 -14.70
N ASP A 215 -4.09 33.65 -14.38
CA ASP A 215 -3.46 33.84 -13.08
C ASP A 215 -4.34 34.82 -12.27
N ASN A 216 -5.37 34.35 -11.55
CA ASN A 216 -5.64 32.96 -11.13
C ASN A 216 -6.97 32.36 -11.59
N TYR A 217 -8.00 33.17 -11.83
CA TYR A 217 -9.35 32.67 -12.12
C TYR A 217 -9.84 33.24 -13.43
N PHE A 218 -10.63 32.47 -14.16
CA PHE A 218 -11.42 33.01 -15.26
C PHE A 218 -12.81 32.39 -15.34
N THR A 219 -13.74 33.11 -15.95
CA THR A 219 -15.00 32.57 -16.48
C THR A 219 -15.14 33.04 -17.92
N ALA A 220 -15.36 32.11 -18.85
CA ALA A 220 -15.44 32.39 -20.27
C ALA A 220 -16.85 32.20 -20.83
N PHE A 221 -17.18 33.01 -21.83
CA PHE A 221 -18.44 33.05 -22.55
C PHE A 221 -18.17 33.13 -24.06
N LEU A 222 -19.05 32.52 -24.84
CA LEU A 222 -19.08 32.62 -26.30
C LEU A 222 -20.51 32.93 -26.73
N ASN A 223 -20.70 34.04 -27.45
CA ASN A 223 -22.02 34.51 -27.89
C ASN A 223 -23.05 34.59 -26.73
N GLY A 224 -22.66 35.18 -25.59
CA GLY A 224 -23.49 35.31 -24.39
C GLY A 224 -23.62 34.04 -23.54
N LYS A 225 -23.30 32.85 -24.07
CA LYS A 225 -23.39 31.58 -23.35
C LYS A 225 -22.11 31.29 -22.56
N LYS A 226 -22.24 31.03 -21.25
CA LYS A 226 -21.12 30.57 -20.40
C LYS A 226 -20.59 29.23 -20.92
N ILE A 227 -19.30 29.17 -21.26
CA ILE A 227 -18.64 27.95 -21.76
C ILE A 227 -17.87 27.20 -20.67
N GLY A 228 -17.45 27.89 -19.62
CA GLY A 228 -16.77 27.28 -18.47
C GLY A 228 -15.99 28.29 -17.64
N GLU A 229 -15.36 27.78 -16.59
CA GLU A 229 -14.54 28.54 -15.66
C GLU A 229 -13.32 27.71 -15.24
N GLY A 230 -12.31 28.37 -14.70
CA GLY A 230 -11.11 27.72 -14.21
C GLY A 230 -10.42 28.54 -13.14
N ALA A 231 -9.65 27.82 -12.32
CA ALA A 231 -8.84 28.35 -11.24
C ALA A 231 -7.48 27.67 -11.32
N VAL A 232 -6.40 28.46 -11.40
CA VAL A 232 -4.97 28.12 -11.58
C VAL A 232 -4.44 28.27 -13.02
N TRP A 233 -3.35 29.04 -13.17
CA TRP A 233 -2.69 29.31 -14.45
C TRP A 233 -1.88 28.11 -14.98
N THR A 234 -1.45 27.21 -14.11
CA THR A 234 -0.58 26.07 -14.44
C THR A 234 -1.31 24.96 -15.21
N LYS A 235 -2.63 25.08 -15.40
CA LYS A 235 -3.47 24.14 -16.13
C LYS A 235 -4.14 24.85 -17.30
N MET A 236 -4.17 24.18 -18.44
CA MET A 236 -4.94 24.62 -19.60
C MET A 236 -6.35 24.02 -19.56
N PHE A 237 -7.38 24.85 -19.56
CA PHE A 237 -8.77 24.41 -19.58
C PHE A 237 -9.24 24.32 -21.03
N VAL A 238 -9.86 23.20 -21.41
CA VAL A 238 -10.26 22.91 -22.78
C VAL A 238 -11.77 22.80 -22.89
N PHE A 239 -12.37 23.52 -23.84
CA PHE A 239 -13.82 23.52 -24.06
C PHE A 239 -14.14 23.22 -25.53
N ASP A 240 -15.02 22.25 -25.80
CA ASP A 240 -15.61 22.07 -27.14
C ASP A 240 -16.71 23.12 -27.33
N VAL A 241 -16.54 23.96 -28.35
CA VAL A 241 -17.44 25.09 -28.61
C VAL A 241 -18.08 25.03 -29.99
N LYS A 242 -17.88 23.94 -30.74
CA LYS A 242 -18.52 23.76 -32.05
C LYS A 242 -20.04 24.03 -32.02
N PRO A 243 -20.81 23.54 -31.02
CA PRO A 243 -22.26 23.74 -31.02
C PRO A 243 -22.73 25.18 -30.79
N ILE A 244 -21.83 26.10 -30.41
CA ILE A 244 -22.16 27.47 -30.01
C ILE A 244 -21.76 28.49 -31.10
N LEU A 245 -20.85 28.10 -32.00
CA LEU A 245 -20.40 28.94 -33.11
C LEU A 245 -21.51 29.14 -34.13
N LYS A 246 -21.59 30.35 -34.68
CA LYS A 246 -22.48 30.71 -35.80
C LYS A 246 -21.68 31.29 -36.97
N PRO A 247 -22.12 31.12 -38.23
CA PRO A 247 -21.54 31.84 -39.36
C PRO A 247 -21.53 33.37 -39.14
N GLY A 248 -20.49 34.06 -39.61
CA GLY A 248 -20.31 35.50 -39.43
C GLY A 248 -19.81 35.89 -38.04
N ALA A 249 -20.30 37.00 -37.50
CA ALA A 249 -19.79 37.61 -36.28
C ALA A 249 -20.00 36.74 -35.03
N ASN A 250 -18.92 36.50 -34.28
CA ASN A 250 -18.93 35.84 -32.98
C ASN A 250 -18.22 36.72 -31.95
N ILE A 251 -18.63 36.61 -30.69
CA ILE A 251 -18.05 37.35 -29.56
C ILE A 251 -17.54 36.40 -28.49
N ILE A 252 -16.30 36.64 -28.04
CA ILE A 252 -15.71 35.98 -26.89
C ILE A 252 -15.68 37.00 -25.76
N ALA A 253 -16.14 36.59 -24.59
CA ALA A 253 -16.14 37.41 -23.38
C ALA A 253 -15.57 36.61 -22.22
N VAL A 254 -14.67 37.21 -21.43
CA VAL A 254 -14.02 36.53 -20.29
C VAL A 254 -13.94 37.46 -19.09
N THR A 255 -14.27 36.97 -17.91
CA THR A 255 -13.89 37.62 -16.65
C THR A 255 -12.64 36.94 -16.11
N ALA A 256 -11.68 37.68 -15.57
CA ALA A 256 -10.55 37.10 -14.85
C ALA A 256 -10.21 37.88 -13.57
N ALA A 257 -9.65 37.19 -12.57
CA ALA A 257 -9.22 37.76 -11.29
C ALA A 257 -7.98 37.06 -10.74
N ASN A 258 -7.24 37.73 -9.86
CA ASN A 258 -6.03 37.27 -9.20
C ASN A 258 -6.31 37.12 -7.68
N ASN A 259 -5.82 36.06 -7.03
CA ASN A 259 -6.12 35.80 -5.61
C ASN A 259 -4.99 36.06 -4.62
N ASN A 260 -3.73 36.29 -5.04
CA ASN A 260 -2.68 36.72 -4.10
C ASN A 260 -1.33 37.13 -4.70
N GLY A 261 -1.17 37.28 -6.03
CA GLY A 261 0.13 37.54 -6.67
C GLY A 261 0.37 39.00 -7.10
N GLU A 262 1.63 39.40 -7.22
CA GLU A 262 2.04 40.61 -7.98
C GLU A 262 1.93 40.38 -9.51
N ILE A 263 1.94 39.11 -9.93
CA ILE A 263 1.84 38.67 -11.32
C ILE A 263 0.39 38.30 -11.61
N CYS A 264 -0.14 38.77 -12.73
CA CYS A 264 -1.51 38.53 -13.19
C CYS A 264 -1.50 38.38 -14.71
N GLY A 265 -2.43 37.61 -15.28
CA GLY A 265 -2.47 37.44 -16.72
C GLY A 265 -3.56 36.48 -17.16
N PHE A 266 -4.08 36.72 -18.36
CA PHE A 266 -5.07 35.88 -19.01
C PHE A 266 -4.54 35.40 -20.36
N LEU A 267 -4.69 34.11 -20.64
CA LEU A 267 -4.26 33.49 -21.89
C LEU A 267 -5.43 32.74 -22.54
N PHE A 268 -5.60 32.93 -23.84
CA PHE A 268 -6.70 32.34 -24.60
C PHE A 268 -6.27 31.91 -26.00
N SER A 269 -6.81 30.80 -26.47
CA SER A 269 -6.71 30.39 -27.85
C SER A 269 -7.90 29.53 -28.27
N LEU A 270 -8.53 29.88 -29.39
CA LEU A 270 -9.58 29.13 -30.05
C LEU A 270 -9.04 28.61 -31.37
N LYS A 271 -9.11 27.29 -31.58
CA LYS A 271 -8.85 26.64 -32.87
C LYS A 271 -10.15 26.13 -33.47
N ILE A 272 -10.44 26.53 -34.70
CA ILE A 272 -11.59 26.08 -35.50
C ILE A 272 -11.04 25.32 -36.71
N GLU A 273 -11.43 24.07 -36.88
CA GLU A 273 -11.01 23.17 -37.97
C GLU A 273 -12.17 23.01 -38.96
N PHE A 274 -11.85 23.14 -40.25
CA PHE A 274 -12.82 23.06 -41.34
C PHE A 274 -12.69 21.76 -42.13
N GLU A 275 -13.74 21.42 -42.90
CA GLU A 275 -13.80 20.19 -43.71
C GLU A 275 -12.73 20.13 -44.81
N ASP A 276 -12.25 21.29 -45.29
CA ASP A 276 -11.15 21.44 -46.26
C ASP A 276 -9.74 21.28 -45.64
N SER A 277 -9.66 20.81 -44.40
CA SER A 277 -8.44 20.69 -43.59
C SER A 277 -7.75 22.00 -43.19
N SER A 278 -8.29 23.16 -43.55
CA SER A 278 -7.80 24.45 -43.05
C SER A 278 -8.23 24.72 -41.60
N ALA A 279 -7.56 25.65 -40.92
CA ALA A 279 -7.91 26.05 -39.55
C ALA A 279 -7.86 27.57 -39.34
N LEU A 280 -8.76 28.08 -38.51
CA LEU A 280 -8.78 29.47 -38.03
C LEU A 280 -8.39 29.50 -36.55
N TYR A 281 -7.55 30.47 -36.17
CA TYR A 281 -7.11 30.69 -34.79
C TYR A 281 -7.51 32.07 -34.30
N ILE A 282 -8.10 32.13 -33.10
CA ILE A 282 -8.39 33.37 -32.38
C ILE A 282 -7.69 33.30 -31.03
N ASN A 283 -6.66 34.12 -30.83
CA ASN A 283 -5.81 34.07 -29.65
C ASN A 283 -5.95 35.33 -28.81
N SER A 284 -5.56 35.28 -27.53
CA SER A 284 -5.31 36.47 -26.72
C SER A 284 -4.16 37.27 -27.32
N ASP A 285 -4.38 38.55 -27.58
CA ASP A 285 -3.38 39.44 -28.18
C ASP A 285 -3.79 40.90 -27.91
N LYS A 286 -2.99 41.86 -28.40
CA LYS A 286 -3.27 43.31 -28.29
C LYS A 286 -4.60 43.77 -28.88
N THR A 287 -5.30 42.95 -29.66
CA THR A 287 -6.57 43.30 -30.31
C THR A 287 -7.79 42.94 -29.47
N TRP A 288 -7.58 42.47 -28.24
CA TRP A 288 -8.61 42.36 -27.20
C TRP A 288 -8.85 43.70 -26.51
N LYS A 289 -10.06 43.87 -25.99
CA LYS A 289 -10.42 45.01 -25.14
C LYS A 289 -10.68 44.53 -23.71
N ASN A 290 -10.52 45.43 -22.74
CA ASN A 290 -10.83 45.15 -21.35
C ASN A 290 -11.51 46.31 -20.62
N SER A 291 -12.14 45.99 -19.49
CA SER A 291 -12.71 46.95 -18.55
C SER A 291 -12.54 46.48 -17.11
N THR A 292 -12.44 47.42 -16.17
CA THR A 292 -12.50 47.17 -14.72
C THR A 292 -13.93 47.32 -14.16
N ARG A 293 -14.88 47.78 -14.98
CA ARG A 293 -16.29 47.96 -14.59
C ARG A 293 -17.14 46.87 -15.21
N LYS A 294 -18.08 46.34 -14.42
CA LYS A 294 -19.11 45.42 -14.92
C LYS A 294 -20.21 46.22 -15.60
N PHE A 295 -20.55 45.88 -16.83
CA PHE A 295 -21.71 46.40 -17.54
C PHE A 295 -22.76 45.29 -17.69
N SER A 296 -24.05 45.65 -17.75
CA SER A 296 -25.09 44.67 -18.06
C SER A 296 -24.95 44.17 -19.50
N HIS A 297 -25.23 42.89 -19.76
CA HIS A 297 -25.18 42.28 -21.10
C HIS A 297 -23.83 42.38 -21.82
N TRP A 298 -22.76 42.70 -21.10
CA TRP A 298 -21.42 42.87 -21.67
C TRP A 298 -20.86 41.60 -22.32
N GLN A 299 -21.44 40.43 -22.12
CA GLN A 299 -21.04 39.17 -22.78
C GLN A 299 -21.75 38.94 -24.13
N ASP A 300 -22.74 39.77 -24.47
CA ASP A 300 -23.59 39.61 -25.64
C ASP A 300 -22.95 40.28 -26.89
N ALA A 301 -23.43 39.90 -28.07
CA ALA A 301 -22.78 40.24 -29.36
C ALA A 301 -23.05 41.68 -29.83
N ASP A 302 -24.15 42.26 -29.39
CA ASP A 302 -24.64 43.62 -29.68
C ASP A 302 -24.15 44.67 -28.67
N PHE A 303 -23.47 44.25 -27.60
CA PHE A 303 -22.88 45.17 -26.63
C PHE A 303 -21.75 46.00 -27.26
N ASP A 304 -21.85 47.32 -27.14
CA ASP A 304 -20.83 48.28 -27.59
C ASP A 304 -19.68 48.39 -26.58
N ASP A 305 -18.52 47.85 -26.96
CA ASP A 305 -17.27 47.96 -26.21
C ASP A 305 -16.35 49.07 -26.76
N GLY A 306 -16.87 50.02 -27.53
CA GLY A 306 -16.14 51.17 -28.07
C GLY A 306 -15.37 51.97 -27.02
N HIS A 307 -15.92 52.07 -25.81
CA HIS A 307 -15.32 52.80 -24.68
C HIS A 307 -14.38 51.95 -23.80
N TRP A 308 -14.18 50.67 -24.12
CA TRP A 308 -13.29 49.80 -23.36
C TRP A 308 -11.82 50.05 -23.70
N GLN A 309 -10.94 49.82 -22.72
CA GLN A 309 -9.51 50.03 -22.88
C GLN A 309 -8.88 48.91 -23.71
N THR A 310 -7.78 49.20 -24.39
CA THR A 310 -6.93 48.16 -24.98
C THR A 310 -6.24 47.36 -23.88
N VAL A 311 -6.01 46.06 -24.11
CA VAL A 311 -5.24 45.22 -23.19
C VAL A 311 -3.76 45.57 -23.19
N HIS A 312 -3.11 45.34 -22.05
CA HIS A 312 -1.67 45.31 -21.94
C HIS A 312 -1.19 43.88 -22.20
N VAL A 313 -0.27 43.72 -23.14
CA VAL A 313 0.43 42.45 -23.40
C VAL A 313 1.58 42.35 -22.42
N ILE A 314 1.58 41.30 -21.60
CA ILE A 314 2.62 41.06 -20.59
C ILE A 314 3.78 40.30 -21.22
N GLU A 315 3.49 39.17 -21.86
CA GLU A 315 4.47 38.38 -22.60
C GLU A 315 3.82 37.41 -23.59
N ALA A 316 4.59 36.90 -24.54
CA ALA A 316 4.15 35.81 -25.40
C ALA A 316 4.08 34.48 -24.63
N TYR A 317 3.18 33.58 -25.04
CA TYR A 317 3.13 32.24 -24.47
C TYR A 317 4.49 31.52 -24.58
N GLY A 318 4.95 30.93 -23.48
CA GLY A 318 6.27 30.32 -23.40
C GLY A 318 7.38 31.22 -22.87
N GLY A 319 7.08 32.48 -22.54
CA GLY A 319 8.01 33.42 -21.93
C GLY A 319 8.37 33.09 -20.46
N PRO A 320 9.15 33.96 -19.81
CA PRO A 320 9.82 33.66 -18.54
C PRO A 320 8.89 33.53 -17.33
N GLN A 321 7.74 34.21 -17.27
CA GLN A 321 6.90 34.16 -16.05
C GLN A 321 6.11 32.84 -15.95
N TRP A 322 5.48 32.44 -17.07
CA TRP A 322 4.55 31.28 -17.06
C TRP A 322 5.06 30.07 -17.88
N GLY A 323 6.05 30.25 -18.76
CA GLY A 323 6.58 29.17 -19.60
C GLY A 323 5.52 28.52 -20.52
N ARG A 324 5.83 27.32 -21.03
CA ARG A 324 4.91 26.54 -21.89
C ARG A 324 4.07 25.56 -21.05
N ILE A 325 2.80 25.90 -20.83
CA ILE A 325 1.84 25.05 -20.09
C ILE A 325 1.61 23.70 -20.79
N GLU A 326 1.61 23.66 -22.13
CA GLU A 326 1.40 22.42 -22.92
C GLU A 326 2.58 21.44 -22.93
N LYS A 327 3.81 21.87 -22.58
CA LYS A 327 4.88 20.90 -22.28
C LYS A 327 4.62 20.13 -20.98
N LYS A 328 3.62 20.57 -20.20
CA LYS A 328 3.01 19.88 -19.06
C LYS A 328 1.59 19.37 -19.40
N GLY A 329 1.29 19.15 -20.68
CA GLY A 329 0.04 18.52 -21.11
C GLY A 329 -0.11 17.12 -20.52
N ILE A 330 -1.35 16.69 -20.28
CA ILE A 330 -1.69 15.34 -19.81
C ILE A 330 -1.05 14.36 -20.78
N TYR A 331 0.03 13.72 -20.35
CA TYR A 331 0.62 12.60 -21.07
C TYR A 331 -0.48 11.55 -21.24
N SER A 332 -0.77 11.19 -22.50
CA SER A 332 -1.70 10.11 -22.80
C SER A 332 -0.90 8.82 -22.93
N PRO A 333 -1.10 7.85 -22.03
CA PRO A 333 -0.47 6.54 -22.15
C PRO A 333 -0.81 5.88 -23.50
N PRO A 334 0.07 5.02 -24.05
CA PRO A 334 -0.26 4.25 -25.24
C PRO A 334 -1.47 3.33 -24.99
N ARG A 335 -2.22 3.02 -26.05
CA ARG A 335 -3.34 2.06 -25.99
C ARG A 335 -2.82 0.68 -25.58
N SER A 336 -3.62 -0.07 -24.82
CA SER A 336 -3.34 -1.47 -24.54
C SER A 336 -3.32 -2.30 -25.82
N ILE A 337 -2.42 -3.29 -25.86
CA ILE A 337 -2.21 -4.15 -27.03
C ILE A 337 -2.43 -5.62 -26.67
N LEU A 338 -2.73 -6.41 -27.69
CA LEU A 338 -2.68 -7.87 -27.66
C LEU A 338 -1.39 -8.32 -28.34
N VAL A 339 -0.78 -9.39 -27.83
CA VAL A 339 0.28 -10.13 -28.51
C VAL A 339 -0.07 -11.61 -28.52
N ARG A 340 0.19 -12.32 -29.61
CA ARG A 340 -0.11 -13.76 -29.70
C ARG A 340 0.90 -14.55 -30.54
N LYS A 341 0.95 -15.86 -30.30
CA LYS A 341 1.63 -16.86 -31.13
C LYS A 341 0.94 -18.22 -31.04
N GLU A 342 0.69 -18.83 -32.19
CA GLU A 342 0.32 -20.25 -32.30
C GLU A 342 1.58 -21.12 -32.44
N PHE A 343 1.56 -22.31 -31.87
CA PHE A 343 2.64 -23.30 -31.98
C PHE A 343 2.09 -24.73 -31.86
N THR A 344 2.89 -25.71 -32.28
CA THR A 344 2.53 -27.13 -32.21
C THR A 344 3.43 -27.84 -31.21
N ALA A 345 2.84 -28.59 -30.27
CA ALA A 345 3.56 -29.52 -29.40
C ALA A 345 3.43 -30.94 -29.96
N GLU A 346 4.49 -31.47 -30.55
CA GLU A 346 4.47 -32.76 -31.27
C GLU A 346 4.30 -33.98 -30.35
N LYS A 347 4.77 -33.85 -29.12
CA LYS A 347 4.87 -34.93 -28.13
C LYS A 347 3.91 -34.72 -26.95
N LYS A 348 3.69 -35.77 -26.17
CA LYS A 348 2.88 -35.70 -24.95
C LYS A 348 3.64 -34.95 -23.86
N ILE A 349 3.08 -33.82 -23.40
CA ILE A 349 3.66 -32.96 -22.37
C ILE A 349 3.57 -33.64 -21.00
N HIS A 350 4.69 -33.69 -20.29
CA HIS A 350 4.78 -34.13 -18.90
C HIS A 350 4.66 -32.95 -17.92
N ALA A 351 5.38 -31.86 -18.21
CA ALA A 351 5.37 -30.63 -17.42
C ALA A 351 5.58 -29.41 -18.32
N ALA A 352 4.97 -28.29 -17.98
CA ALA A 352 5.22 -27.01 -18.65
C ALA A 352 5.23 -25.84 -17.66
N ARG A 353 6.21 -24.96 -17.82
CA ARG A 353 6.36 -23.73 -17.03
C ARG A 353 6.50 -22.54 -17.94
N VAL A 354 5.78 -21.48 -17.64
CA VAL A 354 5.94 -20.18 -18.29
C VAL A 354 6.59 -19.21 -17.31
N TYR A 355 7.67 -18.58 -17.76
CA TYR A 355 8.38 -17.50 -17.09
C TYR A 355 8.08 -16.22 -17.86
N VAL A 356 7.45 -15.24 -17.22
CA VAL A 356 6.84 -14.12 -17.93
C VAL A 356 6.94 -12.81 -17.16
N THR A 357 7.18 -11.72 -17.89
CA THR A 357 7.14 -10.36 -17.38
C THR A 357 6.72 -9.38 -18.47
N GLY A 358 6.52 -8.11 -18.10
CA GLY A 358 6.19 -7.04 -19.02
C GLY A 358 6.65 -5.68 -18.50
N LEU A 359 7.08 -4.80 -19.41
CA LEU A 359 7.22 -3.37 -19.12
C LEU A 359 5.88 -2.70 -19.41
N GLY A 360 5.23 -2.33 -18.31
CA GLY A 360 3.79 -2.13 -18.23
C GLY A 360 3.21 -3.12 -17.24
N SER A 361 2.09 -3.71 -17.62
CA SER A 361 1.55 -4.91 -16.99
C SER A 361 1.02 -5.87 -18.05
N TYR A 362 0.87 -7.15 -17.73
CA TYR A 362 0.37 -8.16 -18.65
C TYR A 362 -0.74 -9.02 -18.02
N ILE A 363 -1.60 -9.59 -18.87
CA ILE A 363 -2.52 -10.68 -18.53
C ILE A 363 -2.28 -11.81 -19.53
N LEU A 364 -1.73 -12.92 -19.05
CA LEU A 364 -1.35 -14.07 -19.88
C LEU A 364 -2.55 -15.01 -20.11
N HIS A 365 -2.69 -15.50 -21.33
CA HIS A 365 -3.65 -16.52 -21.74
C HIS A 365 -2.95 -17.67 -22.46
N VAL A 366 -3.43 -18.89 -22.22
CA VAL A 366 -3.02 -20.10 -22.95
C VAL A 366 -4.29 -20.86 -23.33
N ASN A 367 -4.48 -21.10 -24.62
CA ASN A 367 -5.63 -21.82 -25.18
C ASN A 367 -6.99 -21.31 -24.66
N GLY A 368 -7.23 -20.00 -24.78
CA GLY A 368 -8.50 -19.36 -24.40
C GLY A 368 -8.69 -19.15 -22.89
N ARG A 369 -7.67 -19.44 -22.06
CA ARG A 369 -7.77 -19.37 -20.60
C ARG A 369 -6.72 -18.46 -20.01
N ARG A 370 -7.15 -17.53 -19.16
CA ARG A 370 -6.24 -16.71 -18.34
C ARG A 370 -5.40 -17.60 -17.42
N ILE A 371 -4.11 -17.30 -17.31
CA ILE A 371 -3.17 -17.94 -16.41
C ILE A 371 -3.02 -17.12 -15.14
N GLY A 372 -3.14 -17.80 -13.99
CA GLY A 372 -3.00 -17.20 -12.66
C GLY A 372 -4.15 -16.27 -12.27
N ASN A 373 -4.15 -15.89 -10.99
CA ASN A 373 -5.09 -14.91 -10.42
C ASN A 373 -4.41 -13.56 -10.11
N ASP A 374 -3.11 -13.47 -10.38
CA ASP A 374 -2.31 -12.28 -10.13
C ASP A 374 -2.76 -11.15 -11.07
N ILE A 375 -2.81 -9.95 -10.52
CA ILE A 375 -3.15 -8.72 -11.25
C ILE A 375 -1.99 -7.74 -11.14
N PHE A 376 -1.92 -6.81 -12.09
CA PHE A 376 -0.88 -5.78 -12.15
C PHE A 376 0.56 -6.33 -12.16
N THR A 377 0.74 -7.57 -12.65
CA THR A 377 2.05 -8.18 -12.84
C THR A 377 2.86 -7.38 -13.87
N PRO A 378 4.15 -7.11 -13.65
CA PRO A 378 5.02 -7.72 -12.63
C PRO A 378 5.11 -6.94 -11.28
N GLY A 379 4.21 -5.98 -11.05
CA GLY A 379 4.30 -5.02 -9.95
C GLY A 379 5.20 -3.83 -10.28
N TRP A 380 5.45 -3.01 -9.28
CA TRP A 380 6.26 -1.80 -9.39
C TRP A 380 7.63 -2.00 -8.73
N THR A 381 8.68 -1.86 -9.52
CA THR A 381 10.08 -1.77 -9.08
C THR A 381 10.72 -0.58 -9.81
N ASP A 382 11.97 -0.26 -9.49
CA ASP A 382 12.75 0.62 -10.37
C ASP A 382 13.14 -0.12 -11.66
N TYR A 383 12.31 -0.02 -12.69
CA TYR A 383 12.44 -0.82 -13.92
C TYR A 383 13.80 -0.76 -14.64
N PRO A 384 14.52 0.38 -14.68
CA PRO A 384 15.88 0.43 -15.22
C PRO A 384 16.87 -0.47 -14.48
N THR A 385 16.69 -0.62 -13.17
CA THR A 385 17.58 -1.40 -12.30
C THR A 385 17.16 -2.86 -12.23
N ARG A 386 15.85 -3.12 -12.03
CA ARG A 386 15.31 -4.46 -11.80
C ARG A 386 13.87 -4.59 -12.25
N ILE A 387 13.53 -5.77 -12.78
CA ILE A 387 12.16 -6.19 -13.10
C ILE A 387 11.88 -7.58 -12.52
N GLN A 388 10.71 -7.73 -11.89
CA GLN A 388 10.26 -9.05 -11.44
C GLN A 388 9.66 -9.86 -12.61
N TYR A 389 9.84 -11.17 -12.62
CA TYR A 389 9.09 -12.10 -13.46
C TYR A 389 8.27 -13.06 -12.61
N GLN A 390 7.18 -13.56 -13.19
CA GLN A 390 6.32 -14.57 -12.59
C GLN A 390 6.58 -15.93 -13.25
N THR A 391 6.37 -16.98 -12.47
CA THR A 391 6.41 -18.36 -12.96
C THR A 391 5.04 -19.00 -12.75
N TYR A 392 4.47 -19.59 -13.80
CA TYR A 392 3.22 -20.32 -13.69
C TYR A 392 3.35 -21.75 -14.23
N ASP A 393 2.66 -22.68 -13.59
CA ASP A 393 2.44 -24.02 -14.12
C ASP A 393 1.31 -23.98 -15.15
N VAL A 394 1.65 -24.26 -16.41
CA VAL A 394 0.70 -24.29 -17.53
C VAL A 394 0.52 -25.68 -18.12
N THR A 395 0.96 -26.72 -17.39
CA THR A 395 0.95 -28.11 -17.87
C THR A 395 -0.45 -28.56 -18.31
N SER A 396 -1.47 -28.27 -17.51
CA SER A 396 -2.86 -28.66 -17.78
C SER A 396 -3.58 -27.76 -18.80
N PHE A 397 -2.96 -26.66 -19.22
CA PHE A 397 -3.51 -25.73 -20.20
C PHE A 397 -3.09 -26.09 -21.62
N LEU A 398 -2.02 -26.88 -21.76
CA LEU A 398 -1.47 -27.29 -23.05
C LEU A 398 -1.96 -28.68 -23.44
N LYS A 399 -1.96 -28.93 -24.75
CA LYS A 399 -2.29 -30.24 -25.34
C LYS A 399 -1.26 -30.62 -26.40
N ARG A 400 -1.20 -31.91 -26.74
CA ARG A 400 -0.51 -32.35 -27.95
C ARG A 400 -1.21 -31.76 -29.18
N GLY A 401 -0.44 -31.31 -30.16
CA GLY A 401 -0.92 -30.62 -31.35
C GLY A 401 -0.90 -29.10 -31.18
N LYS A 402 -1.85 -28.41 -31.83
CA LYS A 402 -1.91 -26.95 -31.87
C LYS A 402 -2.28 -26.33 -30.52
N ASN A 403 -1.52 -25.30 -30.13
CA ASN A 403 -1.74 -24.47 -28.96
C ASN A 403 -1.56 -23.00 -29.33
N ALA A 404 -2.15 -22.09 -28.57
CA ALA A 404 -1.92 -20.66 -28.67
C ALA A 404 -1.58 -20.07 -27.30
N VAL A 405 -0.66 -19.10 -27.30
CA VAL A 405 -0.38 -18.24 -26.16
C VAL A 405 -0.65 -16.80 -26.59
N GLY A 406 -1.34 -16.06 -25.73
CA GLY A 406 -1.64 -14.66 -25.93
C GLY A 406 -1.44 -13.85 -24.66
N ALA A 407 -1.17 -12.55 -24.78
CA ALA A 407 -1.16 -11.65 -23.64
C ALA A 407 -1.79 -10.30 -23.98
N ILE A 408 -2.51 -9.74 -23.01
CA ILE A 408 -2.98 -8.35 -23.03
C ILE A 408 -1.96 -7.52 -22.27
N LEU A 409 -1.47 -6.41 -22.83
CA LEU A 409 -0.55 -5.49 -22.13
C LEU A 409 -1.24 -4.16 -21.78
N GLY A 410 -0.91 -3.59 -20.63
CA GLY A 410 -1.37 -2.29 -20.16
C GLY A 410 -0.27 -1.44 -19.53
N ASN A 411 -0.59 -0.18 -19.20
CA ASN A 411 0.40 0.84 -18.84
C ASN A 411 0.90 0.76 -17.41
N MET A 412 -0.01 0.60 -16.44
CA MET A 412 0.29 0.60 -14.99
C MET A 412 1.42 1.59 -14.63
N TRP A 413 2.46 1.18 -13.91
CA TRP A 413 3.50 2.12 -13.47
C TRP A 413 4.48 2.54 -14.58
N TRP A 414 4.64 1.75 -15.63
CA TRP A 414 5.61 2.01 -16.71
C TRP A 414 5.33 3.30 -17.49
N SER A 415 4.05 3.53 -17.82
CA SER A 415 3.68 4.56 -18.79
C SER A 415 2.32 5.22 -18.48
N SER A 416 1.84 5.21 -17.22
CA SER A 416 0.60 5.94 -16.86
C SER A 416 0.78 7.45 -16.64
N GLY A 417 2.02 7.93 -16.49
CA GLY A 417 2.33 9.27 -15.98
C GLY A 417 2.13 9.33 -14.47
N LEU A 418 3.20 9.21 -13.69
CA LEU A 418 3.17 8.97 -12.25
C LEU A 418 3.17 10.24 -11.38
N GLY A 419 2.41 10.21 -10.29
CA GLY A 419 2.24 11.31 -9.32
C GLY A 419 1.58 12.55 -9.91
N TRP A 420 1.45 13.59 -9.08
CA TRP A 420 0.75 14.85 -9.41
C TRP A 420 1.44 15.67 -10.50
N ARG A 421 2.65 15.27 -10.91
CA ARG A 421 3.41 15.86 -12.03
C ARG A 421 3.23 15.09 -13.34
N GLY A 422 2.53 13.96 -13.35
CA GLY A 422 2.37 13.11 -14.53
C GLY A 422 3.71 12.59 -15.08
N SER A 423 4.64 12.23 -14.20
CA SER A 423 6.01 11.86 -14.55
C SER A 423 6.06 10.61 -15.43
N SER A 424 6.66 10.74 -16.62
CA SER A 424 6.94 9.63 -17.53
C SER A 424 8.39 9.13 -17.37
N VAL A 425 8.86 9.02 -16.12
CA VAL A 425 10.27 8.73 -15.79
C VAL A 425 10.76 7.41 -16.40
N TYR A 426 9.90 6.40 -16.45
CA TYR A 426 10.26 5.11 -17.02
C TYR A 426 10.08 5.06 -18.54
N SER A 427 8.97 5.56 -19.06
CA SER A 427 8.77 5.55 -20.51
C SER A 427 7.71 6.51 -21.03
N LYS A 428 7.98 6.95 -22.26
CA LYS A 428 6.97 7.37 -23.24
C LYS A 428 6.85 6.40 -24.41
N GLY A 429 7.63 5.32 -24.40
CA GLY A 429 7.73 4.32 -25.45
C GLY A 429 6.68 3.21 -25.35
N PRO A 430 6.80 2.15 -26.18
CA PRO A 430 5.80 1.08 -26.23
C PRO A 430 5.78 0.23 -24.95
N LEU A 431 4.62 -0.41 -24.73
CA LEU A 431 4.49 -1.58 -23.86
C LEU A 431 5.34 -2.73 -24.40
N ARG A 432 5.96 -3.50 -23.50
CA ARG A 432 6.85 -4.60 -23.90
C ARG A 432 6.50 -5.89 -23.18
N PHE A 433 6.55 -7.00 -23.90
CA PHE A 433 6.30 -8.35 -23.39
C PHE A 433 7.55 -9.21 -23.49
N PHE A 434 7.75 -10.07 -22.50
CA PHE A 434 8.88 -10.98 -22.42
C PHE A 434 8.44 -12.30 -21.79
N MET A 435 8.58 -13.40 -22.52
CA MET A 435 8.09 -14.70 -22.07
C MET A 435 8.93 -15.84 -22.62
N GLN A 436 9.18 -16.81 -21.74
CA GLN A 436 9.75 -18.11 -22.08
C GLN A 436 8.88 -19.23 -21.51
N LEU A 437 8.39 -20.11 -22.36
CA LEU A 437 7.65 -21.32 -21.99
C LEU A 437 8.54 -22.54 -22.24
N ILE A 438 8.85 -23.29 -21.18
CA ILE A 438 9.62 -24.54 -21.24
C ILE A 438 8.63 -25.71 -21.09
N MET A 439 8.68 -26.65 -22.02
CA MET A 439 7.87 -27.86 -22.02
C MET A 439 8.77 -29.07 -21.94
N THR A 440 8.56 -29.94 -20.95
CA THR A 440 9.21 -31.24 -20.83
C THR A 440 8.21 -32.33 -21.22
N TYR A 441 8.64 -33.27 -22.04
CA TYR A 441 7.79 -34.35 -22.56
C TYR A 441 7.97 -35.65 -21.79
N THR A 442 7.05 -36.59 -21.99
CA THR A 442 7.08 -37.90 -21.31
C THR A 442 8.26 -38.80 -21.71
N ASP A 443 8.95 -38.48 -22.81
CA ASP A 443 10.18 -39.17 -23.25
C ASP A 443 11.46 -38.55 -22.68
N GLY A 444 11.34 -37.52 -21.83
CA GLY A 444 12.47 -36.81 -21.20
C GLY A 444 13.05 -35.66 -22.03
N SER A 445 12.65 -35.49 -23.29
CA SER A 445 13.06 -34.35 -24.11
C SER A 445 12.31 -33.06 -23.71
N SER A 446 12.79 -31.90 -24.16
CA SER A 446 12.17 -30.61 -23.89
C SER A 446 12.20 -29.66 -25.08
N ASP A 447 11.15 -28.84 -25.22
CA ASP A 447 11.09 -27.72 -26.14
C ASP A 447 10.95 -26.40 -25.40
N THR A 448 11.32 -25.30 -26.05
CA THR A 448 11.20 -23.94 -25.50
C THR A 448 10.55 -23.02 -26.52
N LEU A 449 9.42 -22.42 -26.15
CA LEU A 449 8.78 -21.34 -26.89
C LEU A 449 9.17 -20.00 -26.27
N VAL A 450 9.62 -19.06 -27.10
CA VAL A 450 10.06 -17.74 -26.65
C VAL A 450 9.32 -16.60 -27.34
N THR A 451 9.30 -15.43 -26.71
CA THR A 451 9.01 -14.16 -27.40
C THR A 451 10.12 -13.83 -28.39
N ASP A 452 9.74 -13.61 -29.65
CA ASP A 452 10.62 -13.37 -30.79
C ASP A 452 9.84 -12.62 -31.91
N LYS A 453 10.51 -12.35 -33.03
CA LYS A 453 9.92 -11.64 -34.19
C LYS A 453 8.76 -12.35 -34.90
N THR A 454 8.46 -13.61 -34.58
CA THR A 454 7.36 -14.38 -35.21
C THR A 454 6.01 -14.14 -34.52
N TRP A 455 6.00 -13.45 -33.38
CA TRP A 455 4.77 -13.04 -32.72
C TRP A 455 4.06 -11.95 -33.50
N ARG A 456 2.74 -11.87 -33.31
CA ARG A 456 1.90 -10.81 -33.88
C ARG A 456 1.25 -9.98 -32.81
N THR A 457 0.87 -8.76 -33.15
CA THR A 457 0.24 -7.81 -32.23
C THR A 457 -0.93 -7.07 -32.88
N HIS A 458 -1.89 -6.68 -32.05
CA HIS A 458 -3.05 -5.90 -32.44
C HIS A 458 -3.46 -4.95 -31.31
N ASP A 459 -4.19 -3.90 -31.64
CA ASP A 459 -4.83 -3.05 -30.63
C ASP A 459 -5.89 -3.84 -29.83
N SER A 460 -5.91 -3.67 -28.52
CA SER A 460 -6.92 -4.32 -27.67
C SER A 460 -8.24 -3.54 -27.61
N PRO A 461 -9.35 -4.15 -27.16
CA PRO A 461 -10.60 -3.45 -26.84
C PRO A 461 -10.48 -2.36 -25.76
N ILE A 462 -9.38 -2.34 -25.00
CA ILE A 462 -9.07 -1.32 -24.01
C ILE A 462 -8.48 -0.10 -24.74
N LEU A 463 -9.30 0.94 -24.90
CA LEU A 463 -8.97 2.17 -25.65
C LEU A 463 -8.04 3.09 -24.87
N GLU A 464 -8.22 3.14 -23.56
CA GLU A 464 -7.45 3.96 -22.62
C GLU A 464 -7.30 3.16 -21.33
N ASN A 465 -6.11 3.19 -20.72
CA ASN A 465 -5.90 2.75 -19.35
C ASN A 465 -4.82 3.59 -18.70
N SER A 466 -5.08 4.01 -17.46
CA SER A 466 -4.16 4.76 -16.63
C SER A 466 -4.39 4.38 -15.18
N LEU A 467 -3.30 4.25 -14.43
CA LEU A 467 -3.32 4.05 -12.98
C LEU A 467 -4.26 5.05 -12.27
N TYR A 468 -4.22 6.33 -12.65
CA TYR A 468 -4.98 7.40 -11.98
C TYR A 468 -6.28 7.79 -12.69
N HIS A 469 -6.32 7.68 -14.02
CA HIS A 469 -7.44 8.25 -14.78
C HIS A 469 -8.55 7.25 -15.09
N GLY A 470 -8.31 5.94 -14.92
CA GLY A 470 -9.26 4.86 -15.17
C GLY A 470 -9.08 4.18 -16.52
N GLU A 471 -10.07 3.36 -16.89
CA GLU A 471 -10.06 2.53 -18.11
C GLU A 471 -11.27 2.82 -19.02
N THR A 472 -11.04 2.95 -20.33
CA THR A 472 -12.11 2.95 -21.34
C THR A 472 -12.06 1.67 -22.14
N TYR A 473 -13.14 0.90 -22.13
CA TYR A 473 -13.27 -0.39 -22.81
C TYR A 473 -14.41 -0.38 -23.83
N ASP A 474 -14.16 -0.82 -25.06
CA ASP A 474 -15.16 -0.97 -26.11
C ASP A 474 -15.37 -2.43 -26.51
N ALA A 475 -16.43 -3.05 -26.00
CA ALA A 475 -16.70 -4.47 -26.22
C ALA A 475 -17.06 -4.81 -27.66
N ARG A 476 -17.39 -3.81 -28.50
CA ARG A 476 -17.62 -4.03 -29.93
C ARG A 476 -16.34 -4.40 -30.68
N LEU A 477 -15.18 -4.14 -30.08
CA LEU A 477 -13.86 -4.43 -30.64
C LEU A 477 -13.27 -5.76 -30.14
N GLU A 478 -14.01 -6.52 -29.34
CA GLU A 478 -13.59 -7.86 -28.89
C GLU A 478 -13.39 -8.80 -30.09
N MET A 479 -12.25 -9.49 -30.12
CA MET A 479 -11.94 -10.50 -31.13
C MET A 479 -12.10 -11.88 -30.49
N ALA A 480 -13.24 -12.54 -30.71
CA ALA A 480 -13.49 -13.86 -30.15
C ALA A 480 -12.43 -14.88 -30.62
N GLY A 481 -11.91 -15.68 -29.69
CA GLY A 481 -10.94 -16.73 -29.97
C GLY A 481 -9.51 -16.25 -30.27
N TRP A 482 -9.18 -14.96 -30.10
CA TRP A 482 -7.83 -14.44 -30.41
C TRP A 482 -6.70 -15.17 -29.67
N ASP A 483 -6.97 -15.71 -28.50
CA ASP A 483 -6.06 -16.46 -27.62
C ASP A 483 -6.24 -17.99 -27.72
N GLU A 484 -6.96 -18.47 -28.74
CA GLU A 484 -7.15 -19.88 -29.07
C GLU A 484 -6.35 -20.29 -30.33
N PRO A 485 -5.97 -21.58 -30.48
CA PRO A 485 -5.39 -22.09 -31.71
C PRO A 485 -6.42 -22.08 -32.85
N GLY A 486 -5.97 -21.78 -34.07
CA GLY A 486 -6.82 -21.72 -35.27
C GLY A 486 -7.44 -20.34 -35.55
N PHE A 487 -7.13 -19.32 -34.74
CA PHE A 487 -7.50 -17.93 -35.00
C PHE A 487 -6.72 -17.35 -36.19
N ASP A 488 -7.42 -16.68 -37.11
CA ASP A 488 -6.82 -15.98 -38.25
C ASP A 488 -6.23 -14.62 -37.81
N ASP A 489 -4.91 -14.59 -37.67
CA ASP A 489 -4.16 -13.38 -37.32
C ASP A 489 -3.43 -12.74 -38.51
N LEU A 490 -3.80 -13.07 -39.75
CA LEU A 490 -3.13 -12.56 -40.95
C LEU A 490 -3.16 -11.03 -41.06
N THR A 491 -4.18 -10.39 -40.50
CA THR A 491 -4.35 -8.93 -40.45
C THR A 491 -3.62 -8.26 -39.28
N TRP A 492 -3.07 -9.03 -38.34
CA TRP A 492 -2.34 -8.48 -37.19
C TRP A 492 -0.96 -7.97 -37.62
N GLU A 493 -0.46 -6.95 -36.94
CA GLU A 493 0.86 -6.39 -37.23
C GLU A 493 1.97 -7.32 -36.72
N PRO A 494 3.14 -7.38 -37.37
CA PRO A 494 4.31 -8.03 -36.77
C PRO A 494 4.77 -7.23 -35.54
N VAL A 495 5.30 -7.93 -34.53
CA VAL A 495 5.95 -7.27 -33.40
C VAL A 495 7.31 -6.68 -33.81
N ILE A 496 7.79 -5.71 -33.05
CA ILE A 496 9.15 -5.19 -33.14
C ILE A 496 9.98 -5.61 -31.93
N LYS A 497 11.30 -5.70 -32.12
CA LYS A 497 12.28 -5.79 -31.03
C LYS A 497 12.65 -4.37 -30.59
N PRO A 498 12.25 -3.91 -29.39
CA PRO A 498 12.64 -2.59 -28.88
C PRO A 498 14.12 -2.59 -28.44
N GLU A 499 14.72 -1.40 -28.32
CA GLU A 499 16.05 -1.27 -27.75
C GLU A 499 16.08 -1.78 -26.29
N GLN A 500 17.06 -2.63 -25.99
CA GLN A 500 17.19 -3.29 -24.69
C GLN A 500 17.85 -2.34 -23.69
N GLN A 501 17.13 -1.95 -22.64
CA GLN A 501 17.59 -1.04 -21.59
C GLN A 501 17.62 -1.68 -20.19
N ILE A 502 17.27 -2.96 -20.05
CA ILE A 502 17.00 -3.59 -18.75
C ILE A 502 18.13 -4.55 -18.38
N VAL A 503 18.61 -4.42 -17.13
CA VAL A 503 19.82 -5.12 -16.68
C VAL A 503 19.52 -6.40 -15.88
N LYS A 504 18.46 -6.44 -15.06
CA LYS A 504 18.22 -7.59 -14.15
C LYS A 504 16.77 -8.06 -14.06
N LEU A 505 16.55 -9.31 -14.48
CA LEU A 505 15.31 -10.07 -14.21
C LEU A 505 15.47 -10.84 -12.90
N VAL A 506 14.50 -10.73 -11.99
CA VAL A 506 14.46 -11.49 -10.74
C VAL A 506 13.12 -12.19 -10.57
N ALA A 507 13.08 -13.32 -9.88
CA ALA A 507 11.81 -13.93 -9.52
C ALA A 507 11.01 -12.99 -8.62
N GLN A 508 9.68 -13.10 -8.64
CA GLN A 508 8.83 -12.27 -7.80
C GLN A 508 9.13 -12.45 -6.30
N GLN A 509 9.57 -11.38 -5.64
CA GLN A 509 10.08 -11.41 -4.27
C GLN A 509 8.95 -11.16 -3.25
N GLY A 510 8.05 -10.21 -3.55
CA GLY A 510 6.89 -9.86 -2.72
C GLY A 510 5.61 -10.65 -3.06
N PRO A 511 4.57 -10.57 -2.21
CA PRO A 511 3.26 -11.14 -2.53
C PRO A 511 2.67 -10.52 -3.80
N ALA A 512 2.04 -11.34 -4.64
CA ALA A 512 1.33 -10.85 -5.82
C ALA A 512 0.13 -10.01 -5.41
N ILE A 513 -0.22 -9.00 -6.21
CA ILE A 513 -1.50 -8.31 -6.04
C ILE A 513 -2.59 -9.24 -6.56
N GLN A 514 -3.64 -9.44 -5.77
CA GLN A 514 -4.78 -10.29 -6.10
C GLN A 514 -6.09 -9.62 -5.68
N ILE A 515 -7.21 -10.07 -6.25
CA ILE A 515 -8.53 -9.77 -5.70
C ILE A 515 -8.69 -10.63 -4.44
N THR A 516 -8.73 -10.00 -3.27
CA THR A 516 -8.75 -10.71 -1.99
C THR A 516 -10.15 -10.80 -1.40
N ARG A 517 -11.06 -9.88 -1.75
CA ARG A 517 -12.45 -9.87 -1.29
C ARG A 517 -13.39 -9.29 -2.35
N GLU A 518 -14.65 -9.68 -2.27
CA GLU A 518 -15.75 -9.05 -3.00
C GLU A 518 -16.71 -8.40 -2.01
N ILE A 519 -17.19 -7.19 -2.32
CA ILE A 519 -18.19 -6.50 -1.49
C ILE A 519 -19.34 -5.98 -2.36
N HIS A 520 -20.55 -5.98 -1.79
CA HIS A 520 -21.76 -5.55 -2.49
C HIS A 520 -22.26 -4.20 -1.96
N PRO A 521 -22.88 -3.37 -2.82
CA PRO A 521 -23.49 -2.12 -2.39
C PRO A 521 -24.50 -2.32 -1.26
N VAL A 522 -24.37 -1.53 -0.20
CA VAL A 522 -25.34 -1.49 0.90
C VAL A 522 -26.50 -0.56 0.58
N ASN A 523 -26.31 0.43 -0.30
CA ASN A 523 -27.34 1.38 -0.71
C ASN A 523 -27.16 1.88 -2.17
N ILE A 524 -28.26 2.37 -2.77
CA ILE A 524 -28.26 3.10 -4.05
C ILE A 524 -29.18 4.32 -3.91
N THR A 525 -28.73 5.47 -4.40
CA THR A 525 -29.54 6.68 -4.52
C THR A 525 -29.52 7.21 -5.95
N GLU A 526 -30.44 8.11 -6.29
CA GLU A 526 -30.48 8.85 -7.55
C GLU A 526 -30.51 10.36 -7.25
N PRO A 527 -29.36 11.00 -6.94
CA PRO A 527 -29.32 12.41 -6.58
C PRO A 527 -29.71 13.34 -7.75
N ASP A 528 -29.39 12.94 -8.98
CA ASP A 528 -29.78 13.61 -10.21
C ASP A 528 -30.42 12.60 -11.16
N SER A 529 -31.39 13.03 -11.98
CA SER A 529 -32.08 12.15 -12.93
C SER A 529 -31.07 11.39 -13.83
N GLY A 530 -31.17 10.06 -13.82
CA GLY A 530 -30.31 9.16 -14.58
C GLY A 530 -28.87 9.04 -14.06
N THR A 531 -28.60 9.55 -12.86
CA THR A 531 -27.32 9.44 -12.15
C THR A 531 -27.53 8.65 -10.87
N TYR A 532 -26.95 7.45 -10.80
CA TYR A 532 -27.10 6.58 -9.63
C TYR A 532 -25.82 6.59 -8.80
N VAL A 533 -25.93 6.72 -7.48
CA VAL A 533 -24.79 6.63 -6.57
C VAL A 533 -24.93 5.39 -5.70
N PHE A 534 -23.97 4.49 -5.81
CA PHE A 534 -23.88 3.27 -5.01
C PHE A 534 -22.98 3.52 -3.80
N ASP A 535 -23.43 3.14 -2.61
CA ASP A 535 -22.61 3.09 -1.40
C ASP A 535 -22.19 1.65 -1.13
N LEU A 536 -20.88 1.35 -1.14
CA LEU A 536 -20.35 0.04 -0.78
C LEU A 536 -20.27 -0.20 0.73
N GLY A 537 -20.56 0.81 1.54
CA GLY A 537 -20.50 0.76 3.02
C GLY A 537 -19.08 0.78 3.58
N GLN A 538 -18.06 0.71 2.73
CA GLN A 538 -16.65 0.64 3.07
C GLN A 538 -15.83 1.40 2.01
N ASN A 539 -14.94 2.29 2.46
CA ASN A 539 -13.88 2.84 1.63
C ASN A 539 -12.85 1.74 1.32
N MET A 540 -12.92 1.18 0.12
CA MET A 540 -12.13 0.07 -0.38
C MET A 540 -11.16 0.52 -1.47
N VAL A 541 -10.25 -0.36 -1.87
CA VAL A 541 -9.34 -0.14 -2.99
C VAL A 541 -9.47 -1.26 -4.00
N GLY A 542 -9.54 -0.89 -5.28
CA GLY A 542 -9.75 -1.79 -6.40
C GLY A 542 -10.66 -1.16 -7.44
N TRP A 543 -11.70 -1.89 -7.85
CA TRP A 543 -12.66 -1.43 -8.86
C TRP A 543 -14.02 -2.07 -8.64
N VAL A 544 -14.97 -1.82 -9.55
CA VAL A 544 -16.23 -2.56 -9.60
C VAL A 544 -16.34 -3.44 -10.85
N GLN A 545 -16.88 -4.64 -10.68
CA GLN A 545 -17.39 -5.45 -11.77
C GLN A 545 -18.82 -4.97 -12.08
N LEU A 546 -19.05 -4.51 -13.31
CA LEU A 546 -20.32 -4.08 -13.85
C LEU A 546 -21.08 -5.27 -14.46
N LYS A 547 -22.37 -5.38 -14.13
CA LYS A 547 -23.35 -6.25 -14.77
C LYS A 547 -24.42 -5.38 -15.44
N VAL A 548 -24.53 -5.46 -16.76
CA VAL A 548 -25.39 -4.55 -17.54
C VAL A 548 -26.01 -5.23 -18.75
N ARG A 549 -27.20 -4.79 -19.18
CA ARG A 549 -27.85 -5.23 -20.42
C ARG A 549 -28.37 -4.02 -21.17
N GLY A 550 -27.97 -3.84 -22.43
CA GLY A 550 -28.38 -2.67 -23.22
C GLY A 550 -28.14 -2.83 -24.72
N LYS A 551 -28.43 -1.78 -25.47
CA LYS A 551 -28.18 -1.73 -26.92
C LYS A 551 -26.67 -1.60 -27.19
N THR A 552 -26.23 -2.11 -28.34
CA THR A 552 -24.85 -1.91 -28.81
C THR A 552 -24.48 -0.43 -28.84
N GLY A 553 -23.25 -0.10 -28.45
CA GLY A 553 -22.76 1.29 -28.40
C GLY A 553 -23.24 2.10 -27.19
N THR A 554 -24.11 1.56 -26.32
CA THR A 554 -24.49 2.22 -25.06
C THR A 554 -23.24 2.42 -24.21
N LYS A 555 -23.04 3.64 -23.70
CA LYS A 555 -21.89 4.00 -22.87
C LYS A 555 -22.31 4.12 -21.40
N VAL A 556 -21.73 3.28 -20.54
CA VAL A 556 -21.86 3.36 -19.08
C VAL A 556 -20.58 3.96 -18.51
N VAL A 557 -20.72 4.99 -17.69
CA VAL A 557 -19.61 5.71 -17.04
C VAL A 557 -19.69 5.49 -15.54
N LEU A 558 -18.58 5.06 -14.94
CA LEU A 558 -18.40 4.78 -13.53
C LEU A 558 -17.39 5.78 -12.97
N ARG A 559 -17.77 6.62 -12.00
CA ARG A 559 -16.86 7.55 -11.30
C ARG A 559 -16.76 7.17 -9.84
N PHE A 560 -15.55 7.26 -9.29
CA PHE A 560 -15.24 6.74 -7.95
C PHE A 560 -14.93 7.88 -6.97
N ALA A 561 -15.42 7.77 -5.73
CA ALA A 561 -15.18 8.77 -4.69
C ALA A 561 -15.14 8.17 -3.28
N GLU A 562 -14.37 8.81 -2.39
CA GLU A 562 -14.29 8.42 -0.98
C GLU A 562 -15.48 8.95 -0.16
N ILE A 563 -16.01 10.12 -0.50
CA ILE A 563 -17.07 10.81 0.25
C ILE A 563 -18.14 11.40 -0.69
N LEU A 564 -19.28 11.78 -0.09
CA LEU A 564 -20.38 12.46 -0.75
C LEU A 564 -20.41 13.96 -0.39
N LYS A 565 -20.99 14.75 -1.29
CA LYS A 565 -21.47 16.09 -1.03
C LYS A 565 -22.78 16.05 -0.25
N LYS A 566 -23.22 17.22 0.25
CA LYS A 566 -24.48 17.34 1.01
C LYS A 566 -25.74 17.00 0.19
N ASP A 567 -25.70 17.20 -1.12
CA ASP A 567 -26.78 16.89 -2.06
C ASP A 567 -26.84 15.40 -2.44
N GLY A 568 -25.92 14.57 -1.93
CA GLY A 568 -25.83 13.14 -2.24
C GLY A 568 -25.01 12.81 -3.49
N ASN A 569 -24.53 13.81 -4.23
CA ASN A 569 -23.59 13.60 -5.33
C ASN A 569 -22.19 13.24 -4.80
N ILE A 570 -21.39 12.57 -5.63
CA ILE A 570 -20.02 12.22 -5.26
C ILE A 570 -19.11 13.47 -5.16
N TYR A 571 -18.14 13.44 -4.23
CA TYR A 571 -17.11 14.47 -4.09
C TYR A 571 -15.76 13.95 -4.59
N THR A 572 -15.20 14.58 -5.63
CA THR A 572 -13.96 14.13 -6.28
C THR A 572 -12.84 15.16 -6.26
N GLU A 573 -13.02 16.31 -5.59
CA GLU A 573 -12.01 17.37 -5.61
C GLU A 573 -10.72 16.96 -4.89
N ASN A 574 -10.81 16.12 -3.85
CA ASN A 574 -9.64 15.59 -3.14
C ASN A 574 -8.86 14.54 -3.94
N LEU A 575 -9.37 14.09 -5.09
CA LEU A 575 -8.63 13.25 -6.03
C LEU A 575 -7.63 14.06 -6.88
N ARG A 576 -7.70 15.40 -6.81
CA ARG A 576 -6.88 16.33 -7.57
C ARG A 576 -6.96 16.08 -9.08
N SER A 577 -5.86 15.70 -9.73
CA SER A 577 -5.83 15.43 -11.18
C SER A 577 -6.22 13.99 -11.53
N ALA A 578 -6.32 13.08 -10.55
CA ALA A 578 -6.80 11.72 -10.79
C ALA A 578 -8.27 11.77 -11.19
N ARG A 579 -8.57 11.23 -12.38
CA ARG A 579 -9.92 11.27 -12.93
C ARG A 579 -10.79 10.16 -12.32
N ALA A 580 -10.17 9.03 -11.95
CA ALA A 580 -10.82 7.87 -11.35
C ALA A 580 -12.18 7.57 -12.01
N THR A 581 -12.15 7.31 -13.32
CA THR A 581 -13.36 7.12 -14.12
C THR A 581 -13.16 6.00 -15.12
N ASP A 582 -14.02 4.98 -15.01
CA ASP A 582 -14.07 3.88 -15.97
C ASP A 582 -15.24 4.06 -16.93
N THR A 583 -15.05 3.69 -18.19
CA THR A 583 -16.07 3.76 -19.24
C THR A 583 -16.18 2.41 -19.93
N TYR A 584 -17.41 1.90 -20.00
CA TYR A 584 -17.74 0.67 -20.72
C TYR A 584 -18.70 0.96 -21.88
N ILE A 585 -18.34 0.51 -23.09
CA ILE A 585 -19.18 0.60 -24.29
C ILE A 585 -19.67 -0.80 -24.64
N LEU A 586 -20.99 -0.99 -24.58
CA LEU A 586 -21.64 -2.30 -24.73
C LEU A 586 -21.52 -2.83 -26.16
N ARG A 587 -21.33 -4.15 -26.31
CA ARG A 587 -21.50 -4.83 -27.61
C ARG A 587 -22.97 -5.10 -27.93
N GLY A 588 -23.82 -5.20 -26.92
CA GLY A 588 -25.24 -5.53 -27.05
C GLY A 588 -25.49 -7.03 -27.18
N GLY A 589 -26.78 -7.42 -27.24
CA GLY A 589 -27.19 -8.81 -27.49
C GLY A 589 -27.31 -9.71 -26.24
N GLY A 590 -27.22 -9.16 -25.03
CA GLY A 590 -27.39 -9.93 -23.79
C GLY A 590 -26.96 -9.18 -22.53
N THR A 591 -26.86 -9.91 -21.42
CA THR A 591 -26.21 -9.40 -20.20
C THR A 591 -24.69 -9.51 -20.36
N GLU A 592 -24.01 -8.40 -20.10
CA GLU A 592 -22.56 -8.25 -20.16
C GLU A 592 -22.03 -8.11 -18.73
N ILE A 593 -20.96 -8.86 -18.41
CA ILE A 593 -20.25 -8.79 -17.12
C ILE A 593 -18.81 -8.38 -17.39
N ARG A 594 -18.41 -7.24 -16.83
CA ARG A 594 -17.14 -6.59 -17.19
C ARG A 594 -16.50 -5.90 -16.00
N GLN A 595 -15.19 -5.83 -16.03
CA GLN A 595 -14.36 -5.16 -15.03
C GLN A 595 -13.11 -4.60 -15.73
N PRO A 596 -12.49 -3.54 -15.19
CA PRO A 596 -11.24 -3.04 -15.72
C PRO A 596 -10.07 -4.02 -15.54
N HIS A 597 -8.98 -3.77 -16.25
CA HIS A 597 -7.80 -4.62 -16.30
C HIS A 597 -6.55 -3.93 -15.74
N PHE A 598 -6.36 -2.64 -16.06
CA PHE A 598 -5.11 -1.90 -15.80
C PHE A 598 -5.35 -0.54 -15.13
N THR A 599 -6.18 -0.52 -14.08
CA THR A 599 -6.40 0.63 -13.21
C THR A 599 -6.94 0.18 -11.85
N TYR A 600 -6.82 1.03 -10.84
CA TYR A 600 -7.54 0.88 -9.58
C TYR A 600 -7.88 2.24 -8.98
N HIS A 601 -8.82 2.25 -8.05
CA HIS A 601 -9.33 3.45 -7.39
C HIS A 601 -9.46 3.18 -5.89
N GLY A 602 -9.30 4.21 -5.06
CA GLY A 602 -9.72 4.21 -3.65
C GLY A 602 -11.06 4.90 -3.50
N PHE A 603 -12.09 4.18 -3.03
CA PHE A 603 -13.46 4.68 -3.01
C PHE A 603 -14.38 3.91 -2.08
N ARG A 604 -15.44 4.59 -1.63
CA ARG A 604 -16.62 3.99 -1.02
C ARG A 604 -17.84 4.09 -1.93
N TYR A 605 -17.90 5.17 -2.70
CA TYR A 605 -19.06 5.53 -3.51
C TYR A 605 -18.74 5.43 -5.00
N VAL A 606 -19.72 4.97 -5.77
CA VAL A 606 -19.63 4.86 -7.24
C VAL A 606 -20.81 5.57 -7.88
N GLU A 607 -20.53 6.63 -8.63
CA GLU A 607 -21.51 7.27 -9.51
C GLU A 607 -21.57 6.50 -10.84
N VAL A 608 -22.78 6.11 -11.25
CA VAL A 608 -23.07 5.39 -12.49
C VAL A 608 -23.98 6.24 -13.36
N LYS A 609 -23.50 6.60 -14.55
CA LYS A 609 -24.23 7.36 -15.57
C LYS A 609 -24.35 6.57 -16.87
N GLY A 610 -25.45 6.78 -17.60
CA GLY A 610 -25.70 6.09 -18.87
C GLY A 610 -26.08 4.61 -18.73
N PHE A 611 -26.45 4.17 -17.52
CA PHE A 611 -26.96 2.83 -17.32
C PHE A 611 -28.31 2.66 -18.06
N PRO A 612 -28.49 1.57 -18.84
CA PRO A 612 -29.75 1.31 -19.54
C PRO A 612 -30.86 0.90 -18.56
N GLY A 613 -31.70 1.87 -18.19
CA GLY A 613 -32.78 1.70 -17.21
C GLY A 613 -32.37 2.07 -15.79
N VAL A 614 -33.05 1.51 -14.81
CA VAL A 614 -32.75 1.69 -13.38
C VAL A 614 -31.90 0.51 -12.90
N PRO A 615 -30.67 0.73 -12.40
CA PRO A 615 -29.85 -0.36 -11.90
C PRO A 615 -30.30 -0.81 -10.50
N ASP A 616 -30.08 -2.09 -10.19
CA ASP A 616 -30.21 -2.64 -8.85
C ASP A 616 -28.82 -2.79 -8.18
N LYS A 617 -28.79 -3.26 -6.92
CA LYS A 617 -27.54 -3.46 -6.15
C LYS A 617 -26.62 -4.52 -6.76
N ASN A 618 -27.15 -5.42 -7.61
CA ASN A 618 -26.37 -6.44 -8.31
C ASN A 618 -25.76 -5.91 -9.62
N ALA A 619 -26.07 -4.67 -10.01
CA ALA A 619 -25.47 -4.03 -11.18
C ALA A 619 -23.96 -3.81 -11.00
N ILE A 620 -23.47 -3.69 -9.76
CA ILE A 620 -22.03 -3.60 -9.48
C ILE A 620 -21.62 -4.51 -8.33
N THR A 621 -20.36 -4.96 -8.35
CA THR A 621 -19.71 -5.67 -7.23
C THR A 621 -18.30 -5.11 -7.04
N GLY A 622 -17.98 -4.62 -5.84
CA GLY A 622 -16.64 -4.13 -5.51
C GLY A 622 -15.65 -5.28 -5.44
N LYS A 623 -14.54 -5.18 -6.17
CA LYS A 623 -13.42 -6.13 -6.15
C LYS A 623 -12.28 -5.51 -5.36
N VAL A 624 -12.12 -5.95 -4.12
CA VAL A 624 -11.07 -5.45 -3.21
C VAL A 624 -9.76 -6.13 -3.58
N ILE A 625 -8.73 -5.33 -3.74
CA ILE A 625 -7.38 -5.79 -4.08
C ILE A 625 -6.40 -5.44 -2.97
N HIS A 626 -5.31 -6.20 -2.89
CA HIS A 626 -4.03 -5.79 -2.32
C HIS A 626 -2.94 -6.79 -2.68
N SER A 627 -1.66 -6.48 -2.42
CA SER A 627 -0.61 -7.51 -2.30
C SER A 627 -1.08 -8.56 -1.29
N ALA A 628 -1.25 -9.81 -1.73
CA ALA A 628 -1.88 -10.91 -1.01
C ALA A 628 -1.01 -11.47 0.15
N ALA A 629 -0.55 -10.57 1.03
CA ALA A 629 -0.02 -10.91 2.33
C ALA A 629 -1.13 -11.56 3.18
N ALA A 630 -0.82 -12.69 3.82
CA ALA A 630 -1.77 -13.38 4.67
C ALA A 630 -2.12 -12.53 5.89
N GLU A 631 -3.40 -12.45 6.25
CA GLU A 631 -3.83 -11.94 7.55
C GLU A 631 -3.37 -12.90 8.64
N ILE A 632 -2.65 -12.38 9.63
CA ILE A 632 -2.09 -13.18 10.72
C ILE A 632 -2.55 -12.69 12.09
N GLY A 633 -3.09 -11.48 12.20
CA GLY A 633 -3.53 -10.88 13.46
C GLY A 633 -5.05 -10.75 13.57
N HIS A 634 -5.55 -10.95 14.78
CA HIS A 634 -6.91 -10.59 15.16
C HIS A 634 -6.90 -9.87 16.51
N PHE A 635 -7.70 -8.82 16.64
CA PHE A 635 -7.90 -8.09 17.88
C PHE A 635 -9.40 -7.77 18.05
N ALA A 636 -9.88 -7.89 19.28
CA ALA A 636 -11.21 -7.44 19.69
C ALA A 636 -11.23 -7.08 21.17
N CYS A 637 -12.11 -6.17 21.59
CA CYS A 637 -12.31 -5.83 23.00
C CYS A 637 -13.77 -5.45 23.29
N SER A 638 -14.09 -5.20 24.55
CA SER A 638 -15.45 -4.81 24.97
C SER A 638 -15.85 -3.39 24.55
N ASN A 639 -14.92 -2.57 24.05
CA ASN A 639 -15.21 -1.21 23.58
C ASN A 639 -15.38 -1.21 22.05
N ASP A 640 -16.62 -0.97 21.60
CA ASP A 640 -16.99 -0.98 20.18
C ASP A 640 -16.29 0.12 19.36
N LEU A 641 -15.98 1.26 19.97
CA LEU A 641 -15.24 2.32 19.28
C LEU A 641 -13.82 1.84 18.92
N ILE A 642 -13.10 1.22 19.86
CA ILE A 642 -11.77 0.67 19.60
C ILE A 642 -11.82 -0.42 18.53
N ASN A 643 -12.84 -1.30 18.56
CA ASN A 643 -13.04 -2.31 17.51
C ASN A 643 -13.24 -1.67 16.13
N ARG A 644 -14.00 -0.58 16.04
CA ARG A 644 -14.19 0.18 14.78
C ARG A 644 -12.90 0.87 14.32
N ILE A 645 -12.10 1.40 15.24
CA ILE A 645 -10.78 1.96 14.91
C ILE A 645 -9.88 0.87 14.33
N GLN A 646 -9.80 -0.30 14.98
CA GLN A 646 -9.01 -1.43 14.47
C GLN A 646 -9.50 -1.92 13.10
N HIS A 647 -10.81 -1.98 12.87
CA HIS A 647 -11.38 -2.24 11.55
C HIS A 647 -10.88 -1.24 10.51
N ASN A 648 -10.95 0.06 10.82
CA ASN A 648 -10.47 1.13 9.93
C ASN A 648 -8.97 1.03 9.63
N ILE A 649 -8.16 0.65 10.62
CA ILE A 649 -6.72 0.42 10.46
C ILE A 649 -6.45 -0.70 9.45
N VAL A 650 -7.12 -1.85 9.61
CA VAL A 650 -6.91 -3.01 8.73
C VAL A 650 -7.36 -2.71 7.29
N TRP A 651 -8.44 -1.97 7.10
CA TRP A 651 -8.86 -1.51 5.77
C TRP A 651 -7.92 -0.47 5.17
N GLY A 652 -7.40 0.45 5.99
CA GLY A 652 -6.41 1.44 5.56
C GLY A 652 -5.09 0.80 5.13
N GLN A 653 -4.64 -0.23 5.86
CA GLN A 653 -3.47 -1.04 5.49
C GLN A 653 -3.71 -1.74 4.15
N ARG A 654 -4.81 -2.50 4.01
CA ARG A 654 -5.11 -3.23 2.75
C ARG A 654 -5.02 -2.31 1.56
N GLY A 655 -5.71 -1.18 1.64
CA GLY A 655 -5.84 -0.28 0.51
C GLY A 655 -4.51 0.31 0.02
N ASN A 656 -3.44 0.19 0.80
CA ASN A 656 -2.19 0.87 0.56
C ASN A 656 -0.99 -0.08 0.45
N MET A 657 -1.22 -1.36 0.22
CA MET A 657 -0.18 -2.37 0.03
C MET A 657 -0.20 -2.88 -1.41
N GLU A 658 -0.01 -1.98 -2.38
CA GLU A 658 -0.11 -2.27 -3.80
C GLU A 658 1.26 -2.35 -4.46
N SER A 659 1.93 -3.50 -4.28
CA SER A 659 3.34 -3.74 -4.65
C SER A 659 4.37 -2.91 -3.86
N VAL A 660 4.00 -1.72 -3.38
CA VAL A 660 4.76 -0.81 -2.51
C VAL A 660 3.82 -0.23 -1.44
N PRO A 661 4.31 0.21 -0.27
CA PRO A 661 3.47 0.78 0.78
C PRO A 661 3.07 2.22 0.44
N THR A 662 1.94 2.41 -0.25
CA THR A 662 1.51 3.72 -0.78
C THR A 662 0.97 4.64 0.30
N ASP A 663 1.22 5.94 0.24
CA ASP A 663 0.62 6.92 1.16
C ASP A 663 -0.92 6.86 1.16
N CYS A 664 -1.50 6.92 -0.04
CA CYS A 664 -2.93 6.86 -0.27
C CYS A 664 -3.25 6.17 -1.61
N PRO A 665 -4.46 5.64 -1.84
CA PRO A 665 -4.74 4.82 -3.01
C PRO A 665 -5.67 5.46 -4.07
N GLN A 666 -6.13 6.68 -3.85
CA GLN A 666 -7.19 7.32 -4.63
C GLN A 666 -6.69 8.45 -5.54
N ARG A 667 -5.88 9.37 -5.02
CA ARG A 667 -5.46 10.58 -5.75
C ARG A 667 -4.27 10.32 -6.67
N ASP A 668 -3.81 11.36 -7.36
CA ASP A 668 -2.63 11.40 -8.23
C ASP A 668 -1.31 11.37 -7.43
N GLU A 669 -1.14 10.36 -6.59
CA GLU A 669 0.04 10.17 -5.74
C GLU A 669 0.42 8.71 -5.66
N ARG A 670 -0.09 7.95 -4.68
CA ARG A 670 0.07 6.49 -4.56
C ARG A 670 1.53 6.06 -4.58
N LEU A 671 2.35 6.74 -3.80
CA LEU A 671 3.81 6.58 -3.80
C LEU A 671 4.27 5.86 -2.54
N GLY A 672 5.36 5.11 -2.65
CA GLY A 672 6.01 4.43 -1.52
C GLY A 672 6.69 5.41 -0.55
N TRP A 673 5.91 6.25 0.13
CA TRP A 673 6.40 7.26 1.06
C TRP A 673 7.02 6.62 2.30
N MET A 674 8.29 6.99 2.56
CA MET A 674 9.09 6.26 3.53
C MET A 674 8.68 6.54 4.99
N GLY A 675 8.33 7.78 5.32
CA GLY A 675 7.93 8.19 6.67
C GLY A 675 6.60 7.55 7.12
N ASP A 676 5.68 7.37 6.19
CA ASP A 676 4.42 6.67 6.39
C ASP A 676 4.68 5.20 6.72
N ALA A 677 5.40 4.52 5.82
CA ALA A 677 5.69 3.09 5.92
C ALA A 677 6.41 2.75 7.22
N GLN A 678 7.42 3.53 7.62
CA GLN A 678 8.19 3.25 8.84
C GLN A 678 7.33 3.41 10.11
N THR A 679 6.57 4.49 10.20
CA THR A 679 5.63 4.76 11.31
C THR A 679 4.61 3.62 11.49
N PHE A 680 4.13 3.03 10.40
CA PHE A 680 3.08 2.02 10.43
C PHE A 680 3.58 0.57 10.40
N SER A 681 4.85 0.34 10.06
CA SER A 681 5.42 -1.01 9.90
C SER A 681 5.23 -1.96 11.11
N PRO A 682 5.21 -1.51 12.39
CA PRO A 682 4.90 -2.41 13.51
C PRO A 682 3.44 -2.87 13.48
N THR A 683 2.49 -1.93 13.30
CA THR A 683 1.06 -2.25 13.21
C THR A 683 0.77 -3.15 12.01
N ALA A 684 1.39 -2.85 10.86
CA ALA A 684 1.26 -3.65 9.65
C ALA A 684 1.66 -5.12 9.89
N SER A 685 2.71 -5.33 10.69
CA SER A 685 3.27 -6.64 11.02
C SER A 685 2.46 -7.44 12.03
N TYR A 686 1.61 -6.79 12.85
CA TYR A 686 0.61 -7.52 13.64
C TYR A 686 -0.54 -8.02 12.76
N ASN A 687 -1.06 -7.16 11.88
CA ASN A 687 -2.25 -7.47 11.09
C ASN A 687 -1.97 -8.53 10.00
N MET A 688 -0.86 -8.40 9.27
CA MET A 688 -0.54 -9.21 8.09
C MET A 688 0.91 -9.68 8.10
N ASN A 689 1.19 -10.78 7.41
CA ASN A 689 2.56 -11.25 7.20
C ASN A 689 3.28 -10.37 6.17
N MET A 690 3.98 -9.36 6.68
CA MET A 690 4.65 -8.34 5.89
C MET A 690 6.11 -8.67 5.54
N ALA A 691 6.64 -9.82 5.97
CA ALA A 691 8.06 -10.16 5.81
C ALA A 691 8.54 -10.08 4.35
N ARG A 692 7.81 -10.71 3.42
CA ARG A 692 8.13 -10.69 1.99
C ARG A 692 7.88 -9.33 1.34
N PHE A 693 6.83 -8.64 1.76
CA PHE A 693 6.45 -7.34 1.21
C PHE A 693 7.54 -6.29 1.49
N PHE A 694 7.92 -6.13 2.75
CA PHE A 694 8.98 -5.20 3.13
C PHE A 694 10.37 -5.66 2.69
N SER A 695 10.65 -6.97 2.62
CA SER A 695 11.92 -7.45 2.03
C SER A 695 12.06 -7.06 0.56
N LYS A 696 10.97 -7.12 -0.21
CA LYS A 696 10.95 -6.65 -1.60
C LYS A 696 11.13 -5.13 -1.65
N TRP A 697 10.39 -4.38 -0.84
CA TRP A 697 10.46 -2.91 -0.85
C TRP A 697 11.81 -2.37 -0.38
N MET A 698 12.49 -3.03 0.55
CA MET A 698 13.88 -2.69 0.90
C MET A 698 14.84 -2.81 -0.28
N ASN A 699 14.60 -3.75 -1.18
CA ASN A 699 15.38 -3.84 -2.40
C ASN A 699 15.05 -2.64 -3.32
N ASP A 700 13.79 -2.19 -3.42
CA ASP A 700 13.42 -0.98 -4.18
C ASP A 700 14.10 0.28 -3.61
N ILE A 701 14.22 0.40 -2.28
CA ILE A 701 14.91 1.53 -1.64
C ILE A 701 16.39 1.55 -2.02
N THR A 702 17.04 0.40 -1.94
CA THR A 702 18.48 0.29 -2.22
C THR A 702 18.81 0.40 -3.71
N ASP A 703 17.90 0.02 -4.61
CA ASP A 703 18.05 0.28 -6.06
C ASP A 703 18.09 1.78 -6.38
N CYS A 704 17.36 2.60 -5.61
CA CYS A 704 17.28 4.05 -5.81
C CYS A 704 18.25 4.85 -4.93
N GLN A 705 19.10 4.20 -4.14
CA GLN A 705 19.99 4.89 -3.20
C GLN A 705 21.16 5.56 -3.96
N ASP A 706 21.44 6.82 -3.62
CA ASP A 706 22.52 7.58 -4.24
C ASP A 706 23.89 7.06 -3.78
N ALA A 707 24.93 7.28 -4.60
CA ALA A 707 26.28 6.81 -4.33
C ALA A 707 26.90 7.38 -3.04
N ASP A 708 26.43 8.54 -2.55
CA ASP A 708 26.89 9.14 -1.28
C ASP A 708 26.13 8.61 -0.04
N GLY A 709 25.23 7.64 -0.24
CA GLY A 709 24.42 7.01 0.80
C GLY A 709 23.07 7.67 1.05
N ALA A 710 22.74 8.77 0.37
CA ALA A 710 21.42 9.38 0.49
C ALA A 710 20.32 8.46 -0.07
N VAL A 711 19.26 8.26 0.70
CA VAL A 711 18.00 7.67 0.22
C VAL A 711 17.02 8.77 -0.16
N HIS A 712 15.85 8.40 -0.70
CA HIS A 712 14.84 9.33 -1.25
C HIS A 712 13.56 9.30 -0.41
N ASP A 713 12.74 10.35 -0.50
CA ASP A 713 11.50 10.47 0.30
C ASP A 713 10.43 9.41 -0.07
N VAL A 714 10.46 8.97 -1.32
CA VAL A 714 9.59 7.92 -1.88
C VAL A 714 10.44 6.87 -2.58
N SER A 715 10.05 5.60 -2.47
CA SER A 715 10.68 4.50 -3.22
C SER A 715 9.64 3.58 -3.86
N PRO A 716 9.71 3.30 -5.18
CA PRO A 716 10.69 3.82 -6.15
C PRO A 716 10.68 5.35 -6.34
N THR A 717 11.84 5.93 -6.62
CA THR A 717 12.00 7.38 -6.79
C THR A 717 11.39 7.85 -8.11
N ILE A 718 10.43 8.77 -8.04
CA ILE A 718 9.78 9.32 -9.24
C ILE A 718 9.63 10.85 -9.22
N VAL A 719 8.65 11.41 -8.51
CA VAL A 719 8.32 12.85 -8.50
C VAL A 719 8.98 13.63 -7.37
N VAL A 720 9.28 12.95 -6.26
CA VAL A 720 10.05 13.48 -5.13
C VAL A 720 11.40 12.76 -5.13
N GLY A 721 12.49 13.52 -5.14
CA GLY A 721 13.85 13.00 -5.15
C GLY A 721 14.57 13.22 -3.82
N GLY A 722 15.78 12.69 -3.73
CA GLY A 722 16.68 12.81 -2.59
C GLY A 722 17.40 14.16 -2.48
N PRO A 723 18.09 14.40 -1.35
CA PRO A 723 18.14 13.51 -0.19
C PRO A 723 16.83 13.53 0.60
N ALA A 724 16.45 12.36 1.12
CA ALA A 724 15.27 12.18 1.95
C ALA A 724 15.32 13.11 3.16
N LYS A 725 14.15 13.58 3.58
CA LYS A 725 14.00 14.36 4.79
C LYS A 725 14.20 13.47 6.02
N PRO A 726 14.66 14.05 7.15
CA PRO A 726 14.77 13.28 8.38
C PRO A 726 13.43 12.67 8.78
N ALA A 727 13.46 11.48 9.38
CA ALA A 727 12.33 10.59 9.69
C ALA A 727 11.65 9.89 8.50
N TRP A 728 11.91 10.33 7.26
CA TRP A 728 11.50 9.60 6.05
C TRP A 728 12.61 8.66 5.63
N GLY A 729 13.83 9.19 5.44
CA GLY A 729 15.02 8.42 5.07
C GLY A 729 15.28 7.21 5.97
N ASP A 730 14.96 7.36 7.25
CA ASP A 730 15.21 6.39 8.31
C ASP A 730 14.43 5.08 8.17
N ALA A 731 13.42 5.01 7.27
CA ALA A 731 12.75 3.76 6.94
C ALA A 731 13.72 2.68 6.46
N VAL A 732 14.81 3.06 5.79
CA VAL A 732 15.86 2.14 5.33
C VAL A 732 16.49 1.36 6.48
N VAL A 733 16.50 1.90 7.70
CA VAL A 733 17.02 1.26 8.91
C VAL A 733 15.90 0.65 9.76
N ILE A 734 14.79 1.38 9.93
CA ILE A 734 13.71 1.02 10.86
C ILE A 734 12.89 -0.17 10.36
N VAL A 735 12.61 -0.25 9.04
CA VAL A 735 11.82 -1.35 8.49
C VAL A 735 12.54 -2.70 8.60
N PRO A 736 13.84 -2.83 8.25
CA PRO A 736 14.59 -4.06 8.51
C PRO A 736 14.61 -4.46 9.99
N TRP A 737 14.77 -3.49 10.89
CA TRP A 737 14.72 -3.73 12.33
C TRP A 737 13.35 -4.29 12.77
N MET A 738 12.24 -3.73 12.25
CA MET A 738 10.90 -4.26 12.55
C MET A 738 10.70 -5.67 12.00
N MET A 739 11.18 -5.96 10.78
CA MET A 739 11.08 -7.32 10.23
C MET A 739 11.88 -8.33 11.05
N TYR A 740 13.08 -7.95 11.51
CA TYR A 740 13.85 -8.77 12.43
C TYR A 740 13.08 -9.00 13.74
N ARG A 741 12.56 -7.95 14.38
CA ARG A 741 11.82 -8.07 15.64
C ARG A 741 10.60 -9.00 15.55
N PHE A 742 9.80 -8.87 14.49
CA PHE A 742 8.54 -9.61 14.34
C PHE A 742 8.72 -11.02 13.76
N TYR A 743 9.70 -11.24 12.88
CA TYR A 743 9.86 -12.50 12.16
C TYR A 743 11.15 -13.25 12.48
N GLY A 744 12.10 -12.63 13.19
CA GLY A 744 13.43 -13.20 13.45
C GLY A 744 14.28 -13.31 12.17
N ASP A 745 13.99 -12.49 11.16
CA ASP A 745 14.68 -12.54 9.88
C ASP A 745 15.99 -11.75 9.93
N LYS A 746 17.13 -12.44 9.98
CA LYS A 746 18.45 -11.81 9.88
C LYS A 746 18.84 -11.43 8.46
N ARG A 747 18.29 -12.12 7.45
CA ARG A 747 18.72 -11.97 6.05
C ARG A 747 18.36 -10.60 5.48
N ILE A 748 17.25 -10.01 5.92
CA ILE A 748 16.89 -8.64 5.52
C ILE A 748 17.93 -7.62 6.01
N ILE A 749 18.52 -7.84 7.19
CA ILE A 749 19.61 -7.03 7.72
C ILE A 749 20.87 -7.29 6.89
N GLU A 750 21.28 -8.56 6.76
CA GLU A 750 22.50 -8.96 6.03
C GLU A 750 22.55 -8.39 4.61
N LYS A 751 21.43 -8.47 3.87
CA LYS A 751 21.36 -8.02 2.48
C LYS A 751 21.38 -6.49 2.32
N ASN A 752 20.88 -5.75 3.30
CA ASN A 752 20.69 -4.30 3.19
C ASN A 752 21.65 -3.51 4.09
N TYR A 753 22.53 -4.19 4.84
CA TYR A 753 23.39 -3.56 5.84
C TYR A 753 24.22 -2.42 5.28
N ASP A 754 24.82 -2.61 4.11
CA ASP A 754 25.70 -1.58 3.53
C ASP A 754 24.91 -0.33 3.13
N GLY A 755 23.68 -0.48 2.61
CA GLY A 755 22.79 0.66 2.33
C GLY A 755 22.33 1.37 3.61
N MET A 756 22.03 0.62 4.68
CA MET A 756 21.72 1.18 6.00
C MET A 756 22.90 1.97 6.59
N ALA A 757 24.10 1.40 6.52
CA ALA A 757 25.33 2.04 6.97
C ALA A 757 25.65 3.29 6.14
N ALA A 758 25.43 3.24 4.82
CA ALA A 758 25.60 4.39 3.95
C ALA A 758 24.67 5.56 4.34
N TRP A 759 23.41 5.28 4.70
CA TRP A 759 22.49 6.31 5.19
C TRP A 759 22.93 6.93 6.52
N VAL A 760 23.34 6.12 7.50
CA VAL A 760 23.86 6.61 8.79
C VAL A 760 25.12 7.45 8.59
N ASN A 761 26.03 7.03 7.70
CA ASN A 761 27.22 7.79 7.36
C ASN A 761 26.90 9.07 6.60
N TYR A 762 25.90 9.08 5.72
CA TYR A 762 25.40 10.28 5.08
C TYR A 762 24.94 11.30 6.13
N MET A 763 24.07 10.90 7.07
CA MET A 763 23.61 11.77 8.16
C MET A 763 24.77 12.29 9.02
N LYS A 764 25.71 11.42 9.38
CA LYS A 764 26.94 11.79 10.11
C LYS A 764 27.73 12.87 9.36
N ASN A 765 27.96 12.68 8.06
CA ASN A 765 28.73 13.61 7.23
C ASN A 765 28.02 14.96 7.02
N LYS A 766 26.69 14.98 7.11
CA LYS A 766 25.86 16.20 7.04
C LYS A 766 25.53 16.79 8.41
N SER A 767 25.98 16.19 9.50
CA SER A 767 25.77 16.67 10.86
C SER A 767 26.78 17.75 11.24
N LYS A 768 26.41 18.65 12.17
CA LYS A 768 27.33 19.61 12.79
C LYS A 768 27.33 19.38 14.29
N GLY A 769 28.50 19.08 14.86
CA GLY A 769 28.61 18.76 16.29
C GLY A 769 27.73 17.58 16.71
N PHE A 770 27.65 16.54 15.86
CA PHE A 770 26.80 15.36 16.03
C PHE A 770 25.28 15.61 15.94
N LEU A 771 24.84 16.79 15.50
CA LEU A 771 23.44 17.12 15.29
C LEU A 771 23.10 17.17 13.79
N TYR A 772 22.16 16.33 13.37
CA TYR A 772 21.65 16.27 11.99
C TYR A 772 20.34 17.07 11.87
N GLU A 773 20.47 18.39 11.88
CA GLU A 773 19.34 19.32 11.90
C GLU A 773 18.98 19.86 10.51
N GLN A 774 18.47 18.98 9.65
CA GLN A 774 18.00 19.37 8.32
C GLN A 774 16.54 19.80 8.35
N ASN A 775 16.15 20.68 7.40
CA ASN A 775 14.74 20.97 7.17
C ASN A 775 14.02 19.73 6.60
N GLY A 776 12.77 19.52 6.97
CA GLY A 776 11.99 18.37 6.52
C GLY A 776 10.49 18.54 6.74
N TYR A 777 9.74 17.44 6.65
CA TYR A 777 8.30 17.42 6.90
C TYR A 777 7.98 17.63 8.40
N GLY A 778 8.85 17.12 9.29
CA GLY A 778 8.65 17.19 10.74
C GLY A 778 7.59 16.21 11.22
N ASP A 779 6.97 16.50 12.37
CA ASP A 779 5.82 15.72 12.86
C ASP A 779 4.57 16.06 12.03
N TRP A 780 4.53 15.49 10.82
CA TRP A 780 3.58 15.84 9.77
C TRP A 780 2.13 15.74 10.26
N VAL A 781 1.31 16.72 9.87
CA VAL A 781 -0.13 16.84 10.20
C VAL A 781 -0.49 16.85 11.69
N ALA A 782 0.48 17.20 12.54
CA ALA A 782 0.23 17.39 13.96
C ALA A 782 -0.78 18.54 14.21
N PRO A 783 -1.78 18.36 15.09
CA PRO A 783 -2.61 19.47 15.57
C PRO A 783 -1.81 20.60 16.23
N VAL A 784 -0.62 20.30 16.75
CA VAL A 784 0.35 21.27 17.26
C VAL A 784 1.73 20.94 16.70
N GLU A 785 2.30 21.88 15.94
CA GLU A 785 3.59 21.67 15.27
C GLU A 785 4.76 21.56 16.26
N SER A 786 5.61 20.55 16.08
CA SER A 786 6.87 20.39 16.80
C SER A 786 8.05 20.96 16.01
N PRO A 787 9.12 21.45 16.67
CA PRO A 787 10.32 21.91 15.98
C PRO A 787 10.93 20.81 15.10
N LYS A 788 11.18 21.14 13.83
CA LYS A 788 11.62 20.17 12.81
C LYS A 788 13.08 19.75 12.95
N LYS A 789 13.94 20.68 13.37
CA LYS A 789 15.39 20.46 13.46
C LYS A 789 15.75 19.39 14.51
N PRO A 790 15.24 19.43 15.75
CA PRO A 790 15.49 18.37 16.74
C PRO A 790 15.05 16.98 16.25
N ILE A 791 13.94 16.88 15.52
CA ILE A 791 13.47 15.59 14.99
C ILE A 791 14.55 14.90 14.16
N GLY A 792 15.30 15.65 13.33
CA GLY A 792 16.35 15.06 12.51
C GLY A 792 17.50 14.46 13.32
N SER A 793 17.94 15.13 14.39
CA SER A 793 18.96 14.59 15.29
C SER A 793 18.45 13.41 16.11
N ALA A 794 17.17 13.41 16.51
CA ALA A 794 16.56 12.29 17.22
C ALA A 794 16.50 11.01 16.36
N TYR A 795 16.12 11.15 15.10
CA TYR A 795 16.12 10.02 14.15
C TYR A 795 17.53 9.59 13.75
N PHE A 796 18.49 10.52 13.62
CA PHE A 796 19.89 10.17 13.43
C PHE A 796 20.42 9.30 14.58
N TYR A 797 20.11 9.66 15.84
CA TYR A 797 20.41 8.81 16.99
C TYR A 797 19.75 7.43 16.85
N TYR A 798 18.44 7.40 16.57
CA TYR A 798 17.67 6.16 16.55
C TYR A 798 18.18 5.20 15.48
N SER A 799 18.33 5.66 14.24
CA SER A 799 18.91 4.88 13.14
C SER A 799 20.32 4.39 13.47
N THR A 800 21.16 5.22 14.09
CA THR A 800 22.52 4.82 14.50
C THR A 800 22.49 3.74 15.57
N LYS A 801 21.62 3.85 16.59
CA LYS A 801 21.49 2.85 17.66
C LYS A 801 20.98 1.52 17.13
N LEU A 802 19.98 1.56 16.24
CA LEU A 802 19.46 0.35 15.60
C LEU A 802 20.52 -0.31 14.72
N LEU A 803 21.27 0.46 13.93
CA LEU A 803 22.35 -0.06 13.09
C LEU A 803 23.44 -0.74 13.94
N SER A 804 23.82 -0.15 15.08
CA SER A 804 24.75 -0.77 16.03
C SER A 804 24.25 -2.14 16.51
N GLN A 805 22.98 -2.24 16.91
CA GLN A 805 22.37 -3.50 17.34
C GLN A 805 22.35 -4.52 16.20
N MET A 806 21.95 -4.09 15.00
CA MET A 806 21.92 -4.93 13.81
C MET A 806 23.31 -5.43 13.40
N ALA A 807 24.34 -4.60 13.53
CA ALA A 807 25.73 -4.98 13.29
C ALA A 807 26.15 -6.13 14.22
N ALA A 808 25.87 -6.05 15.52
CA ALA A 808 26.14 -7.14 16.46
C ALA A 808 25.38 -8.43 16.11
N ILE A 809 24.10 -8.31 15.73
CA ILE A 809 23.24 -9.46 15.36
C ILE A 809 23.79 -10.28 14.18
N ILE A 810 24.45 -9.61 13.23
CA ILE A 810 25.07 -10.23 12.05
C ILE A 810 26.59 -10.45 12.20
N GLY A 811 27.15 -10.24 13.40
CA GLY A 811 28.56 -10.51 13.71
C GLY A 811 29.55 -9.44 13.26
N LYS A 812 29.10 -8.22 12.94
CA LYS A 812 29.96 -7.06 12.64
C LYS A 812 30.29 -6.28 13.92
N GLU A 813 31.03 -6.89 14.84
CA GLU A 813 31.32 -6.36 16.19
C GLU A 813 32.04 -4.99 16.18
N ALA A 814 32.97 -4.78 15.25
CA ALA A 814 33.69 -3.51 15.14
C ALA A 814 32.73 -2.35 14.78
N ASP A 815 31.84 -2.58 13.81
CA ASP A 815 30.82 -1.59 13.44
C ASP A 815 29.83 -1.37 14.58
N ALA A 816 29.42 -2.44 15.28
CA ALA A 816 28.52 -2.35 16.43
C ALA A 816 29.06 -1.38 17.48
N PHE A 817 30.35 -1.50 17.83
CA PHE A 817 31.05 -0.60 18.73
C PHE A 817 31.14 0.84 18.18
N ILE A 818 31.52 1.01 16.91
CA ILE A 818 31.64 2.33 16.27
C ILE A 818 30.31 3.09 16.31
N TYR A 819 29.22 2.43 15.91
CA TYR A 819 27.90 3.05 15.87
C TYR A 819 27.31 3.22 17.27
N GLU A 820 27.61 2.35 18.23
CA GLU A 820 27.23 2.59 19.62
C GLU A 820 27.87 3.87 20.17
N LYS A 821 29.18 4.06 19.95
CA LYS A 821 29.89 5.26 20.37
C LYS A 821 29.44 6.51 19.63
N LEU A 822 29.00 6.38 18.38
CA LEU A 822 28.38 7.48 17.65
C LEU A 822 27.01 7.84 18.26
N ALA A 823 26.17 6.86 18.58
CA ALA A 823 24.87 7.08 19.21
C ALA A 823 25.01 7.78 20.58
N GLU A 824 25.96 7.36 21.43
CA GLU A 824 26.27 8.03 22.70
C GLU A 824 26.57 9.53 22.50
N LYS A 825 27.46 9.87 21.55
CA LYS A 825 27.81 11.27 21.23
C LYS A 825 26.64 12.09 20.70
N ILE A 826 25.76 11.48 19.88
CA ILE A 826 24.56 12.15 19.38
C ILE A 826 23.61 12.45 20.54
N ALA A 827 23.36 11.49 21.45
CA ALA A 827 22.49 11.70 22.60
C ALA A 827 23.01 12.79 23.55
N GLU A 828 24.32 12.80 23.83
CA GLU A 828 24.97 13.87 24.61
C GLU A 828 24.78 15.24 23.98
N ALA A 829 25.07 15.37 22.67
CA ALA A 829 24.89 16.61 21.93
C ALA A 829 23.42 17.05 21.90
N TYR A 830 22.49 16.10 21.71
CA TYR A 830 21.06 16.35 21.67
C TYR A 830 20.54 16.88 23.00
N ASN A 831 20.84 16.18 24.10
CA ASN A 831 20.41 16.61 25.44
C ASN A 831 21.04 17.96 25.81
N LYS A 832 22.33 18.17 25.53
CA LYS A 832 23.01 19.44 25.81
C LYS A 832 22.34 20.63 25.13
N LYS A 833 21.83 20.46 23.90
CA LYS A 833 21.24 21.54 23.13
C LYS A 833 19.74 21.71 23.40
N HIS A 834 19.00 20.62 23.46
CA HIS A 834 17.54 20.66 23.37
C HIS A 834 16.82 20.36 24.68
N LEU A 835 17.48 19.79 25.70
CA LEU A 835 16.85 19.53 27.00
C LEU A 835 17.09 20.71 27.95
N ASP A 836 16.01 21.35 28.39
CA ASP A 836 16.09 22.38 29.43
C ASP A 836 16.15 21.73 30.83
N ASN A 837 17.20 22.03 31.60
CA ASN A 837 17.45 21.40 32.90
C ASN A 837 16.55 21.91 34.05
N ASN A 838 15.77 22.99 33.83
CA ASN A 838 14.88 23.56 34.84
C ASN A 838 13.46 23.01 34.68
N SER A 839 12.94 23.05 33.46
CA SER A 839 11.60 22.58 33.10
C SER A 839 11.54 21.08 32.78
N TYR A 840 12.68 20.47 32.43
CA TYR A 840 12.77 19.10 31.92
C TYR A 840 11.93 18.89 30.65
N GLU A 841 11.82 19.92 29.83
CA GLU A 841 11.17 19.85 28.51
C GLU A 841 12.24 19.89 27.42
N TYR A 842 11.99 19.16 26.34
CA TYR A 842 12.74 19.32 25.10
C TYR A 842 12.24 20.53 24.31
N GLU A 843 13.13 21.14 23.52
CA GLU A 843 12.87 22.31 22.68
C GLU A 843 11.51 22.23 21.97
N GLY A 844 10.67 23.25 22.19
CA GLY A 844 9.31 23.34 21.66
C GLY A 844 8.20 22.88 22.61
N ALA A 845 8.52 22.12 23.66
CA ALA A 845 7.58 21.70 24.73
C ALA A 845 6.27 21.08 24.21
N THR A 846 6.30 20.44 23.05
CA THR A 846 5.16 19.72 22.47
C THR A 846 5.16 18.25 22.90
N GLN A 847 4.04 17.54 22.70
CA GLN A 847 3.99 16.09 22.94
C GLN A 847 5.11 15.39 22.18
N THR A 848 5.21 15.58 20.85
CA THR A 848 6.21 14.88 20.04
C THR A 848 7.65 15.27 20.38
N ALA A 849 7.92 16.54 20.69
CA ALA A 849 9.26 16.98 21.08
C ALA A 849 9.78 16.24 22.33
N ASN A 850 8.91 15.91 23.27
CA ASN A 850 9.24 15.13 24.47
C ASN A 850 9.13 13.61 24.23
N LEU A 851 8.22 13.16 23.35
CA LEU A 851 7.98 11.74 23.09
C LEU A 851 9.13 11.06 22.35
N LEU A 852 9.68 11.68 21.30
CA LEU A 852 10.74 11.04 20.51
C LEU A 852 11.99 10.71 21.35
N PRO A 853 12.57 11.63 22.14
CA PRO A 853 13.74 11.29 22.96
C PRO A 853 13.42 10.26 24.06
N LEU A 854 12.19 10.22 24.58
CA LEU A 854 11.75 9.17 25.50
C LEU A 854 11.68 7.81 24.80
N ALA A 855 11.01 7.75 23.64
CA ALA A 855 10.78 6.51 22.90
C ALA A 855 12.08 5.92 22.33
N PHE A 856 13.01 6.77 21.91
CA PHE A 856 14.30 6.34 21.35
C PHE A 856 15.34 6.02 22.42
N GLY A 857 15.15 6.47 23.67
CA GLY A 857 16.13 6.29 24.76
C GLY A 857 17.25 7.34 24.77
N ILE A 858 16.97 8.54 24.25
CA ILE A 858 17.88 9.69 24.31
C ILE A 858 17.81 10.35 25.70
N THR A 859 16.63 10.37 26.31
CA THR A 859 16.43 10.99 27.63
C THR A 859 17.27 10.29 28.70
N PRO A 860 18.05 11.03 29.51
CA PRO A 860 18.83 10.44 30.60
C PRO A 860 17.92 9.63 31.54
N PRO A 861 18.30 8.40 31.94
CA PRO A 861 17.44 7.53 32.75
C PRO A 861 16.91 8.19 34.03
N ASN A 862 17.73 9.00 34.71
CA ASN A 862 17.38 9.74 35.92
C ASN A 862 16.40 10.92 35.71
N LEU A 863 16.13 11.31 34.46
CA LEU A 863 15.19 12.39 34.11
C LEU A 863 13.93 11.88 33.40
N THR A 864 13.84 10.58 33.12
CA THR A 864 12.73 9.98 32.37
C THR A 864 11.37 10.32 32.99
N ASP A 865 11.20 10.10 34.29
CA ASP A 865 9.94 10.38 35.00
C ASP A 865 9.53 11.86 34.91
N LYS A 866 10.50 12.77 34.90
CA LYS A 866 10.25 14.21 34.83
C LYS A 866 9.76 14.62 33.43
N VAL A 867 10.40 14.12 32.37
CA VAL A 867 9.97 14.38 30.99
C VAL A 867 8.61 13.73 30.70
N VAL A 868 8.38 12.50 31.20
CA VAL A 868 7.06 11.83 31.10
C VAL A 868 5.98 12.65 31.79
N ALA A 869 6.26 13.22 32.97
CA ALA A 869 5.31 14.07 33.68
C ALA A 869 4.89 15.30 32.84
N ASN A 870 5.80 15.86 32.04
CA ASN A 870 5.48 16.97 31.13
C ASN A 870 4.55 16.51 29.98
N VAL A 871 4.79 15.33 29.39
CA VAL A 871 3.87 14.75 28.39
C VAL A 871 2.47 14.53 28.99
N VAL A 872 2.40 13.92 30.17
CA VAL A 872 1.14 13.67 30.89
C VAL A 872 0.40 14.98 31.19
N LYS A 873 1.13 16.00 31.64
CA LYS A 873 0.59 17.33 31.91
C LYS A 873 -0.01 17.96 30.66
N ASP A 874 0.67 17.91 29.52
CA ASP A 874 0.16 18.47 28.26
C ASP A 874 -1.08 17.71 27.77
N VAL A 875 -1.06 16.37 27.78
CA VAL A 875 -2.23 15.54 27.41
C VAL A 875 -3.45 15.91 28.27
N LYS A 876 -3.28 15.98 29.60
CA LYS A 876 -4.38 16.35 30.51
C LYS A 876 -4.85 17.79 30.32
N LYS A 877 -3.93 18.73 30.10
CA LYS A 877 -4.25 20.15 29.82
C LYS A 877 -5.13 20.29 28.58
N ARG A 878 -5.01 19.36 27.61
CA ARG A 878 -5.82 19.29 26.40
C ARG A 878 -7.09 18.48 26.55
N GLY A 879 -7.52 18.17 27.76
CA GLY A 879 -8.70 17.34 28.01
C GLY A 879 -8.52 15.91 27.50
N ASN A 880 -7.34 15.33 27.70
CA ASN A 880 -6.95 13.99 27.26
C ASN A 880 -6.94 13.81 25.73
N HIS A 881 -6.57 14.86 24.99
CA HIS A 881 -6.36 14.78 23.55
C HIS A 881 -4.86 14.68 23.22
N LEU A 882 -4.57 13.92 22.16
CA LEU A 882 -3.28 13.95 21.50
C LEU A 882 -3.07 15.29 20.78
N SER A 883 -1.82 15.65 20.54
CA SER A 883 -1.45 16.77 19.67
C SER A 883 -0.38 16.35 18.65
N THR A 884 -0.20 15.05 18.44
CA THR A 884 0.86 14.45 17.64
C THR A 884 0.46 14.32 16.16
N GLY A 885 1.45 14.41 15.30
CA GLY A 885 1.39 14.07 13.88
C GLY A 885 1.85 12.63 13.63
N PHE A 886 2.34 12.34 12.41
CA PHE A 886 2.76 11.00 12.02
C PHE A 886 3.81 10.41 12.96
N LEU A 887 4.83 11.19 13.32
CA LEU A 887 6.01 10.68 14.01
C LEU A 887 5.77 10.50 15.51
N GLY A 888 4.90 11.31 16.12
CA GLY A 888 4.58 11.19 17.55
C GLY A 888 3.49 10.16 17.87
N THR A 889 2.54 9.96 16.95
CA THR A 889 1.29 9.22 17.21
C THR A 889 1.53 7.76 17.61
N GLY A 890 2.45 7.07 16.93
CA GLY A 890 2.79 5.68 17.23
C GLY A 890 3.43 5.48 18.62
N TYR A 891 4.04 6.52 19.20
CA TYR A 891 4.77 6.42 20.45
C TYR A 891 4.03 6.95 21.67
N LEU A 892 3.02 7.82 21.50
CA LEU A 892 2.29 8.44 22.62
C LEU A 892 1.72 7.40 23.59
N LEU A 893 0.90 6.46 23.11
CA LEU A 893 0.24 5.49 23.98
C LEU A 893 1.22 4.45 24.56
N PRO A 894 2.19 3.91 23.80
CA PRO A 894 3.25 3.07 24.36
C PRO A 894 4.07 3.75 25.46
N VAL A 895 4.46 5.02 25.29
CA VAL A 895 5.22 5.77 26.31
C VAL A 895 4.37 5.98 27.56
N LEU A 896 3.12 6.42 27.44
CA LEU A 896 2.22 6.58 28.58
C LEU A 896 2.02 5.26 29.32
N SER A 897 1.74 4.17 28.60
CA SER A 897 1.51 2.86 29.19
C SER A 897 2.75 2.25 29.82
N GLY A 898 3.91 2.42 29.18
CA GLY A 898 5.20 1.94 29.69
C GLY A 898 5.61 2.61 31.01
N ASN A 899 5.14 3.83 31.25
CA ASN A 899 5.54 4.66 32.40
C ASN A 899 4.41 4.86 33.44
N GLY A 900 3.48 3.90 33.55
CA GLY A 900 2.46 3.89 34.61
C GLY A 900 1.22 4.75 34.36
N PHE A 901 1.07 5.34 33.17
CA PHE A 901 -0.09 6.16 32.78
C PHE A 901 -0.99 5.41 31.77
N HIS A 902 -1.19 4.10 31.97
CA HIS A 902 -1.98 3.25 31.07
C HIS A 902 -3.44 3.68 30.97
N GLU A 903 -4.05 4.12 32.08
CA GLU A 903 -5.40 4.69 32.09
C GLU A 903 -5.53 5.93 31.22
N LEU A 904 -4.52 6.82 31.26
CA LEU A 904 -4.51 8.01 30.41
C LEU A 904 -4.36 7.64 28.93
N ALA A 905 -3.53 6.64 28.62
CA ALA A 905 -3.40 6.13 27.26
C ALA A 905 -4.73 5.59 26.72
N TYR A 906 -5.48 4.85 27.54
CA TYR A 906 -6.82 4.39 27.20
C TYR A 906 -7.78 5.54 26.92
N GLN A 907 -7.82 6.54 27.81
CA GLN A 907 -8.67 7.73 27.65
C GLN A 907 -8.39 8.50 26.34
N VAL A 908 -7.11 8.59 25.93
CA VAL A 908 -6.73 9.18 24.64
C VAL A 908 -7.21 8.30 23.47
N ALA A 909 -7.05 6.97 23.56
CA ALA A 909 -7.46 6.04 22.51
C ALA A 909 -8.99 5.99 22.30
N SER A 910 -9.75 6.16 23.38
CA SER A 910 -11.23 6.11 23.38
C SER A 910 -11.89 7.49 23.25
N GLN A 911 -11.13 8.56 23.01
CA GLN A 911 -11.67 9.90 22.82
C GLN A 911 -12.48 10.00 21.51
N THR A 912 -13.57 10.77 21.51
CA THR A 912 -14.46 10.98 20.36
C THR A 912 -14.47 12.43 19.85
N THR A 913 -13.99 13.40 20.63
CA THR A 913 -13.88 14.80 20.16
C THR A 913 -12.57 15.06 19.42
N TYR A 914 -12.54 16.11 18.58
CA TYR A 914 -11.35 16.46 17.82
C TYR A 914 -10.23 17.01 18.72
N PRO A 915 -8.95 16.63 18.50
CA PRO A 915 -8.46 15.58 17.58
C PRO A 915 -8.44 14.19 18.23
N SER A 916 -9.04 13.18 17.57
CA SER A 916 -8.98 11.78 18.00
C SER A 916 -9.32 10.81 16.87
N TRP A 917 -9.03 9.52 17.06
CA TRP A 917 -9.51 8.47 16.16
C TRP A 917 -11.03 8.31 16.24
N GLY A 918 -11.61 8.44 17.44
CA GLY A 918 -13.06 8.38 17.61
C GLY A 918 -13.78 9.50 16.88
N TYR A 919 -13.18 10.69 16.77
CA TYR A 919 -13.71 11.75 15.93
C TYR A 919 -13.87 11.33 14.46
N MET A 920 -12.87 10.65 13.88
CA MET A 920 -12.98 10.12 12.51
C MET A 920 -14.14 9.11 12.41
N VAL A 921 -14.24 8.22 13.39
CA VAL A 921 -15.27 7.18 13.45
C VAL A 921 -16.68 7.76 13.57
N GLU A 922 -16.86 8.80 14.40
CA GLU A 922 -18.14 9.54 14.56
C GLU A 922 -18.53 10.29 13.28
N LYS A 923 -17.55 10.68 12.47
CA LYS A 923 -17.78 11.26 11.13
C LYS A 923 -18.01 10.20 10.03
N GLY A 924 -18.14 8.93 10.41
CA GLY A 924 -18.46 7.84 9.48
C GLY A 924 -17.26 7.28 8.71
N ALA A 925 -16.03 7.53 9.18
CA ALA A 925 -14.83 6.94 8.58
C ALA A 925 -14.85 5.41 8.68
N THR A 926 -14.47 4.75 7.59
CA THR A 926 -14.28 3.28 7.52
C THR A 926 -12.82 2.89 7.24
N THR A 927 -11.95 3.90 7.22
CA THR A 927 -10.49 3.85 7.02
C THR A 927 -9.90 4.97 7.86
N ILE A 928 -8.58 4.94 8.11
CA ILE A 928 -7.90 6.06 8.77
C ILE A 928 -7.69 7.20 7.76
N TRP A 929 -7.88 8.44 8.19
CA TRP A 929 -7.69 9.63 7.35
C TRP A 929 -6.25 10.14 7.40
N GLU A 930 -5.87 10.93 6.39
CA GLU A 930 -4.57 11.62 6.37
C GLU A 930 -4.50 12.70 7.45
N LEU A 931 -5.60 13.43 7.67
CA LEU A 931 -5.69 14.55 8.61
C LEU A 931 -6.66 14.25 9.74
N TRP A 932 -6.30 14.64 10.96
CA TRP A 932 -7.20 14.59 12.13
C TRP A 932 -8.51 15.36 11.90
N ASN A 933 -8.45 16.49 11.19
CA ASN A 933 -9.59 17.37 10.89
C ASN A 933 -10.06 17.25 9.43
N GLY A 934 -9.81 16.11 8.77
CA GLY A 934 -10.01 16.00 7.32
C GLY A 934 -11.39 16.47 6.86
N ASP A 935 -12.46 16.28 7.63
CA ASP A 935 -13.82 16.70 7.27
C ASP A 935 -14.01 18.22 7.12
N THR A 936 -13.09 19.01 7.68
CA THR A 936 -13.10 20.49 7.61
C THR A 936 -12.02 21.06 6.69
N GLN A 937 -11.04 20.25 6.27
CA GLN A 937 -9.93 20.71 5.44
C GLN A 937 -10.31 20.78 3.95
N GLY A 938 -9.70 21.73 3.21
CA GLY A 938 -9.83 21.83 1.76
C GLY A 938 -9.29 20.62 0.97
N PRO A 939 -9.52 20.54 -0.35
CA PRO A 939 -9.28 19.34 -1.15
C PRO A 939 -7.81 19.02 -1.46
N GLY A 940 -6.87 19.95 -1.25
CA GLY A 940 -5.49 19.81 -1.77
C GLY A 940 -4.72 18.58 -1.24
N MET A 941 -4.72 18.35 0.07
CA MET A 941 -4.05 17.23 0.72
C MET A 941 -4.98 16.70 1.81
N ASN A 942 -5.98 15.92 1.39
CA ASN A 942 -7.07 15.47 2.26
C ASN A 942 -7.58 14.09 1.85
N SER A 943 -6.71 13.09 1.98
CA SER A 943 -7.05 11.68 1.78
C SER A 943 -7.90 11.13 2.92
N ARG A 944 -8.90 10.30 2.59
CA ARG A 944 -9.68 9.53 3.59
C ARG A 944 -9.18 8.11 3.77
N ASN A 945 -8.04 7.77 3.17
CA ASN A 945 -7.44 6.45 3.28
C ASN A 945 -5.91 6.58 3.34
N HIS A 946 -5.41 6.77 4.56
CA HIS A 946 -4.01 6.95 4.89
C HIS A 946 -3.70 6.12 6.14
N PHE A 947 -2.65 5.31 6.13
CA PHE A 947 -2.42 4.36 7.22
C PHE A 947 -1.57 4.89 8.39
N ALA A 948 -0.82 5.97 8.21
CA ALA A 948 0.20 6.42 9.19
C ALA A 948 -0.38 6.69 10.60
N LEU A 949 -1.51 7.40 10.70
CA LEU A 949 -2.20 7.65 11.97
C LEU A 949 -2.85 6.38 12.56
N GLY A 950 -2.88 5.29 11.80
CA GLY A 950 -3.32 3.96 12.25
C GLY A 950 -2.26 3.21 13.06
N SER A 951 -1.08 3.79 13.29
CA SER A 951 0.01 3.22 14.10
C SER A 951 -0.38 2.88 15.54
N VAL A 952 -1.51 3.41 16.02
CA VAL A 952 -2.14 3.02 17.30
C VAL A 952 -2.49 1.53 17.38
N GLY A 953 -2.63 0.84 16.25
CA GLY A 953 -2.93 -0.60 16.23
C GLY A 953 -1.90 -1.43 16.98
N GLU A 954 -0.61 -1.07 16.93
CA GLU A 954 0.44 -1.70 17.75
C GLU A 954 0.09 -1.65 19.25
N TRP A 955 -0.52 -0.57 19.73
CA TRP A 955 -0.91 -0.46 21.13
C TRP A 955 -2.08 -1.37 21.49
N PHE A 956 -3.04 -1.59 20.57
CA PHE A 956 -4.15 -2.54 20.78
C PHE A 956 -3.63 -3.97 20.96
N TYR A 957 -2.79 -4.46 20.05
CA TYR A 957 -2.19 -5.79 20.20
C TYR A 957 -1.22 -5.85 21.39
N GLY A 958 -0.34 -4.85 21.48
CA GLY A 958 0.78 -4.84 22.40
C GLY A 958 0.37 -4.67 23.85
N TYR A 959 -0.58 -3.79 24.16
CA TYR A 959 -0.88 -3.39 25.54
C TYR A 959 -2.27 -3.81 26.00
N LEU A 960 -3.29 -3.75 25.14
CA LEU A 960 -4.63 -4.24 25.49
C LEU A 960 -4.68 -5.77 25.43
N ALA A 961 -4.41 -6.39 24.28
CA ALA A 961 -4.30 -7.84 24.20
C ALA A 961 -3.02 -8.37 24.86
N GLY A 962 -2.01 -7.51 25.00
CA GLY A 962 -0.80 -7.78 25.77
C GLY A 962 0.26 -8.60 25.04
N ILE A 963 0.23 -8.73 23.71
CA ILE A 963 1.15 -9.58 22.94
C ILE A 963 2.26 -8.71 22.34
N ARG A 964 3.51 -8.88 22.79
CA ARG A 964 4.68 -8.18 22.21
C ARG A 964 5.85 -9.14 21.96
N PRO A 965 6.69 -8.90 20.93
CA PRO A 965 7.93 -9.64 20.79
C PRO A 965 8.90 -9.26 21.91
N ASP A 966 9.63 -10.24 22.46
CA ASP A 966 10.67 -9.97 23.44
C ASP A 966 11.86 -9.23 22.77
N PRO A 967 12.35 -8.11 23.33
CA PRO A 967 13.43 -7.34 22.70
C PRO A 967 14.75 -8.11 22.54
N SER A 968 15.01 -9.10 23.40
CA SER A 968 16.23 -9.92 23.39
C SER A 968 16.12 -11.15 22.50
N THR A 969 14.88 -11.61 22.22
CA THR A 969 14.62 -12.86 21.50
C THR A 969 13.57 -12.62 20.40
N PRO A 970 13.99 -12.30 19.17
CA PRO A 970 13.11 -11.85 18.09
C PRO A 970 12.18 -12.96 17.56
N GLY A 971 11.22 -12.57 16.72
CA GLY A 971 10.36 -13.50 15.99
C GLY A 971 9.29 -14.16 16.86
N PHE A 972 9.06 -13.65 18.07
CA PHE A 972 8.23 -14.29 19.11
C PHE A 972 8.74 -15.68 19.57
N LYS A 973 10.04 -15.96 19.40
CA LYS A 973 10.64 -17.15 20.03
C LYS A 973 10.53 -17.07 21.56
N LYS A 974 10.68 -15.87 22.11
CA LYS A 974 10.12 -15.47 23.41
C LYS A 974 9.14 -14.32 23.19
N ALA A 975 7.97 -14.41 23.82
CA ALA A 975 6.98 -13.34 23.82
C ALA A 975 6.92 -12.63 25.19
N VAL A 976 6.47 -11.39 25.18
CA VAL A 976 6.00 -10.69 26.39
C VAL A 976 4.48 -10.71 26.35
N ILE A 977 3.87 -11.33 27.37
CA ILE A 977 2.42 -11.40 27.57
C ILE A 977 2.07 -10.51 28.76
N ALA A 978 1.65 -9.28 28.49
CA ALA A 978 1.40 -8.28 29.52
C ALA A 978 0.11 -7.48 29.25
N PRO A 979 -1.05 -8.15 29.29
CA PRO A 979 -2.34 -7.47 29.18
C PRO A 979 -2.60 -6.60 30.40
N ARG A 980 -3.23 -5.45 30.19
CA ARG A 980 -3.59 -4.52 31.26
C ARG A 980 -5.03 -4.04 31.04
N PRO A 981 -5.95 -4.30 31.99
CA PRO A 981 -7.26 -3.65 31.98
C PRO A 981 -7.11 -2.13 32.12
N ALA A 982 -7.99 -1.38 31.46
CA ALA A 982 -8.07 0.08 31.58
C ALA A 982 -9.48 0.59 31.28
N GLY A 983 -9.85 1.71 31.90
CA GLY A 983 -11.13 2.39 31.71
C GLY A 983 -12.34 1.47 31.89
N ASP A 984 -13.22 1.45 30.90
CA ASP A 984 -14.44 0.63 30.85
C ASP A 984 -14.24 -0.74 30.17
N LEU A 985 -13.00 -1.17 29.92
CA LEU A 985 -12.75 -2.49 29.35
C LEU A 985 -13.04 -3.61 30.35
N THR A 986 -13.91 -4.54 29.94
CA THR A 986 -14.24 -5.76 30.69
C THR A 986 -13.57 -7.00 30.11
N TRP A 987 -13.18 -6.96 28.84
CA TRP A 987 -12.39 -8.00 28.19
C TRP A 987 -11.64 -7.45 26.98
N ALA A 988 -10.49 -8.08 26.67
CA ALA A 988 -9.85 -7.95 25.37
C ALA A 988 -9.25 -9.30 24.93
N GLU A 989 -9.15 -9.47 23.62
CA GLU A 989 -8.69 -10.65 22.95
C GLU A 989 -7.72 -10.27 21.84
N GLY A 990 -6.64 -11.03 21.71
CA GLY A 990 -5.71 -10.93 20.59
C GLY A 990 -5.20 -12.29 20.16
N SER A 991 -4.98 -12.46 18.86
CA SER A 991 -4.28 -13.61 18.33
C SER A 991 -3.32 -13.20 17.21
N MET A 992 -2.20 -13.91 17.09
CA MET A 992 -1.23 -13.69 16.03
C MET A 992 -0.61 -15.01 15.56
N LYS A 993 -0.70 -15.33 14.27
CA LYS A 993 0.05 -16.43 13.63
C LYS A 993 1.49 -15.97 13.37
N THR A 994 2.38 -16.27 14.32
CA THR A 994 3.82 -16.01 14.25
C THR A 994 4.54 -17.00 13.32
N VAL A 995 5.85 -16.84 13.16
CA VAL A 995 6.69 -17.81 12.44
C VAL A 995 6.79 -19.17 13.14
N TYR A 996 6.39 -19.28 14.41
CA TYR A 996 6.38 -20.52 15.21
C TYR A 996 4.98 -21.14 15.39
N GLY A 997 3.92 -20.39 15.12
CA GLY A 997 2.53 -20.80 15.35
C GLY A 997 1.68 -19.68 15.95
N VAL A 998 0.48 -20.02 16.42
CA VAL A 998 -0.46 -19.02 16.95
C VAL A 998 -0.18 -18.72 18.42
N ILE A 999 0.06 -17.44 18.73
CA ILE A 999 -0.07 -16.91 20.09
C ILE A 999 -1.50 -16.38 20.25
N PHE A 1000 -2.14 -16.73 21.36
CA PHE A 1000 -3.50 -16.27 21.69
C PHE A 1000 -3.56 -15.76 23.12
N THR A 1001 -4.19 -14.61 23.32
CA THR A 1001 -4.54 -14.07 24.64
C THR A 1001 -6.02 -13.69 24.66
N ARG A 1002 -6.70 -14.03 25.75
CA ARG A 1002 -8.01 -13.46 26.09
C ARG A 1002 -8.06 -13.23 27.58
N TRP A 1003 -8.28 -11.99 27.99
CA TRP A 1003 -8.52 -11.67 29.39
C TRP A 1003 -9.93 -11.15 29.62
N GLU A 1004 -10.42 -11.37 30.83
CA GLU A 1004 -11.67 -10.78 31.34
C GLU A 1004 -11.47 -10.31 32.78
N THR A 1005 -12.11 -9.19 33.12
CA THR A 1005 -12.21 -8.69 34.49
C THR A 1005 -13.62 -8.94 35.04
N LYS A 1006 -13.68 -9.37 36.30
CA LYS A 1006 -14.88 -9.41 37.12
C LYS A 1006 -14.60 -8.66 38.42
N THR A 1007 -15.63 -8.41 39.21
CA THR A 1007 -15.52 -7.66 40.47
C THR A 1007 -14.45 -8.21 41.42
N ASP A 1008 -14.28 -9.53 41.48
CA ASP A 1008 -13.42 -10.24 42.43
C ASP A 1008 -12.16 -10.86 41.79
N ARG A 1009 -12.00 -10.77 40.46
CA ARG A 1009 -10.91 -11.48 39.77
C ARG A 1009 -10.59 -10.96 38.37
N PHE A 1010 -9.35 -11.15 37.98
CA PHE A 1010 -8.87 -11.07 36.60
C PHE A 1010 -8.55 -12.48 36.09
N ILE A 1011 -8.98 -12.82 34.87
CA ILE A 1011 -8.70 -14.12 34.24
C ILE A 1011 -7.98 -13.89 32.92
N LEU A 1012 -6.87 -14.60 32.69
CA LEU A 1012 -6.15 -14.62 31.41
C LEU A 1012 -6.06 -16.05 30.87
N ASN A 1013 -6.62 -16.26 29.68
CA ASN A 1013 -6.38 -17.46 28.87
C ASN A 1013 -5.24 -17.17 27.89
N LEU A 1014 -4.22 -18.04 27.88
CA LEU A 1014 -3.03 -17.92 27.05
C LEU A 1014 -2.77 -19.22 26.30
N SER A 1015 -2.46 -19.14 25.01
CA SER A 1015 -1.90 -20.25 24.24
C SER A 1015 -0.59 -19.81 23.59
N LEU A 1016 0.45 -20.62 23.76
CA LEU A 1016 1.78 -20.44 23.16
C LEU A 1016 2.13 -21.65 22.29
N PRO A 1017 2.67 -21.44 21.07
CA PRO A 1017 3.04 -22.54 20.19
C PRO A 1017 4.26 -23.29 20.73
N ALA A 1018 4.40 -24.55 20.33
CA ALA A 1018 5.55 -25.38 20.67
C ALA A 1018 6.87 -24.69 20.29
N ASN A 1019 7.95 -25.01 21.01
CA ASN A 1019 9.27 -24.45 20.79
C ASN A 1019 9.36 -22.93 21.03
N THR A 1020 8.42 -22.35 21.80
CA THR A 1020 8.46 -20.95 22.24
C THR A 1020 8.29 -20.83 23.75
N SER A 1021 8.47 -19.61 24.27
CA SER A 1021 8.27 -19.27 25.69
C SER A 1021 7.69 -17.87 25.83
N ALA A 1022 7.26 -17.50 27.03
CA ALA A 1022 6.85 -16.14 27.32
C ALA A 1022 7.17 -15.69 28.74
N ALA A 1023 7.41 -14.38 28.90
CA ALA A 1023 7.29 -13.69 30.18
C ALA A 1023 5.86 -13.16 30.33
N VAL A 1024 5.12 -13.67 31.30
CA VAL A 1024 3.72 -13.35 31.58
C VAL A 1024 3.62 -12.40 32.77
N PHE A 1025 3.05 -11.22 32.55
CA PHE A 1025 2.84 -10.19 33.56
C PHE A 1025 1.37 -10.24 33.98
N LEU A 1026 1.11 -10.71 35.19
CA LEU A 1026 -0.24 -10.76 35.75
C LEU A 1026 -0.48 -9.50 36.60
N PRO A 1027 -1.56 -8.73 36.33
CA PRO A 1027 -1.79 -7.46 37.01
C PRO A 1027 -2.09 -7.66 38.50
N LYS A 1028 -1.62 -6.73 39.33
CA LYS A 1028 -1.92 -6.69 40.78
C LYS A 1028 -3.05 -5.71 41.13
N SER A 1029 -3.51 -4.87 40.20
CA SER A 1029 -4.55 -3.87 40.41
C SER A 1029 -4.35 -2.96 41.64
N GLY A 1030 -3.10 -2.69 42.03
CA GLY A 1030 -2.77 -1.85 43.20
C GLY A 1030 -2.82 -2.57 44.56
N GLU A 1031 -3.18 -3.85 44.61
CA GLU A 1031 -3.24 -4.62 45.86
C GLU A 1031 -1.86 -5.04 46.35
N LYS A 1032 -1.66 -4.95 47.67
CA LYS A 1032 -0.42 -5.37 48.34
C LYS A 1032 -0.30 -6.89 48.38
N ASN A 1033 -1.42 -7.59 48.57
CA ASN A 1033 -1.52 -9.04 48.61
C ASN A 1033 -2.51 -9.49 47.54
N VAL A 1034 -2.08 -10.37 46.64
CA VAL A 1034 -2.93 -11.00 45.63
C VAL A 1034 -2.69 -12.50 45.66
N THR A 1035 -3.75 -13.27 45.45
CA THR A 1035 -3.64 -14.72 45.24
C THR A 1035 -3.76 -15.01 43.75
N MET A 1036 -2.73 -15.61 43.16
CA MET A 1036 -2.72 -15.99 41.75
C MET A 1036 -2.76 -17.51 41.60
N LYS A 1037 -3.60 -17.96 40.68
CA LYS A 1037 -3.79 -19.37 40.34
C LYS A 1037 -3.49 -19.63 38.87
N GLU A 1038 -2.95 -20.80 38.55
CA GLU A 1038 -2.93 -21.35 37.20
C GLU A 1038 -3.74 -22.65 37.18
N SER A 1039 -4.74 -22.72 36.28
CA SER A 1039 -5.66 -23.86 36.18
C SER A 1039 -6.18 -24.35 37.54
N GLY A 1040 -6.49 -23.40 38.44
CA GLY A 1040 -7.00 -23.64 39.80
C GLY A 1040 -5.94 -23.86 40.88
N LYS A 1041 -4.67 -24.10 40.54
CA LYS A 1041 -3.56 -24.29 41.50
C LYS A 1041 -2.95 -22.95 41.90
N ILE A 1042 -2.75 -22.70 43.19
CA ILE A 1042 -2.08 -21.48 43.66
C ILE A 1042 -0.63 -21.50 43.19
N ILE A 1043 -0.21 -20.43 42.50
CA ILE A 1043 1.16 -20.23 42.03
C ILE A 1043 1.87 -19.08 42.78
N PHE A 1044 1.10 -18.19 43.40
CA PHE A 1044 1.61 -17.06 44.16
C PHE A 1044 0.57 -16.60 45.18
N SER A 1045 1.01 -16.35 46.42
CA SER A 1045 0.17 -15.88 47.52
C SER A 1045 1.05 -15.26 48.61
N ALA A 1046 0.53 -14.31 49.39
CA ALA A 1046 1.25 -13.67 50.49
C ALA A 1046 2.65 -13.14 50.09
N GLY A 1047 2.76 -12.58 48.87
CA GLY A 1047 4.00 -12.00 48.34
C GLY A 1047 5.08 -13.00 47.93
N LYS A 1048 4.79 -14.31 47.90
CA LYS A 1048 5.77 -15.36 47.57
C LYS A 1048 5.20 -16.36 46.56
N ALA A 1049 6.09 -16.95 45.77
CA ALA A 1049 5.75 -18.06 44.89
C ALA A 1049 5.37 -19.31 45.70
N ALA A 1050 4.38 -20.06 45.24
CA ALA A 1050 3.98 -21.32 45.86
C ALA A 1050 5.01 -22.43 45.55
N PRO A 1051 5.37 -23.29 46.52
CA PRO A 1051 6.28 -24.41 46.28
C PRO A 1051 5.65 -25.48 45.38
N GLY A 1052 6.46 -26.15 44.55
CA GLY A 1052 6.05 -27.34 43.81
C GLY A 1052 5.45 -27.12 42.42
N VAL A 1053 5.43 -25.91 41.88
CA VAL A 1053 5.00 -25.62 40.50
C VAL A 1053 6.23 -25.44 39.60
N THR A 1054 6.68 -26.50 38.94
CA THR A 1054 7.95 -26.51 38.18
C THR A 1054 7.82 -25.97 36.74
N GLU A 1055 6.62 -26.02 36.15
CA GLU A 1055 6.34 -25.60 34.76
C GLU A 1055 6.19 -24.08 34.61
N ILE A 1056 5.93 -23.37 35.71
CA ILE A 1056 5.68 -21.92 35.75
C ILE A 1056 6.70 -21.33 36.71
N LYS A 1057 7.68 -20.61 36.19
CA LYS A 1057 8.78 -20.08 37.01
C LYS A 1057 8.45 -18.66 37.43
N PHE A 1058 8.34 -18.43 38.74
CA PHE A 1058 8.32 -17.07 39.26
C PHE A 1058 9.61 -16.35 38.85
N ASN A 1059 9.47 -15.20 38.20
CA ASN A 1059 10.60 -14.39 37.77
C ASN A 1059 10.84 -13.27 38.79
N ARG A 1060 9.87 -12.38 38.96
CA ARG A 1060 9.97 -11.22 39.86
C ARG A 1060 8.60 -10.63 40.17
N THR A 1061 8.56 -9.80 41.21
CA THR A 1061 7.43 -8.91 41.50
C THR A 1061 7.78 -7.50 41.05
N GLU A 1062 6.91 -6.88 40.26
CA GLU A 1062 6.98 -5.47 39.89
C GLU A 1062 5.93 -4.67 40.67
N LYS A 1063 5.95 -3.34 40.53
CA LYS A 1063 5.01 -2.43 41.20
C LYS A 1063 3.56 -2.87 40.96
N ASP A 1064 3.20 -3.04 39.69
CA ASP A 1064 1.81 -3.25 39.24
C ASP A 1064 1.54 -4.68 38.71
N ALA A 1065 2.53 -5.57 38.74
CA ALA A 1065 2.41 -6.93 38.21
C ALA A 1065 3.26 -7.96 38.95
N VAL A 1066 2.91 -9.24 38.82
CA VAL A 1066 3.79 -10.37 39.14
C VAL A 1066 4.16 -11.08 37.83
N VAL A 1067 5.45 -11.36 37.64
CA VAL A 1067 6.00 -11.88 36.39
C VAL A 1067 6.36 -13.35 36.53
N PHE A 1068 5.91 -14.16 35.56
CA PHE A 1068 6.24 -15.58 35.45
C PHE A 1068 6.85 -15.88 34.08
N ASP A 1069 7.86 -16.74 34.01
CA ASP A 1069 8.31 -17.35 32.76
C ASP A 1069 7.57 -18.69 32.56
N VAL A 1070 7.00 -18.87 31.36
CA VAL A 1070 6.32 -20.11 30.95
C VAL A 1070 6.81 -20.58 29.59
N GLY A 1071 6.79 -21.90 29.36
CA GLY A 1071 7.06 -22.49 28.05
C GLY A 1071 5.81 -22.55 27.17
N ALA A 1072 5.91 -23.26 26.04
CA ALA A 1072 4.78 -23.56 25.17
C ALA A 1072 3.60 -24.21 25.90
N GLY A 1073 2.38 -24.09 25.35
CA GLY A 1073 1.19 -24.75 25.88
C GLY A 1073 0.03 -23.79 26.17
N LYS A 1074 -1.01 -24.35 26.79
CA LYS A 1074 -2.24 -23.62 27.17
C LYS A 1074 -2.27 -23.38 28.68
N TYR A 1075 -2.52 -22.14 29.07
CA TYR A 1075 -2.54 -21.67 30.45
C TYR A 1075 -3.81 -20.89 30.74
N LYS A 1076 -4.31 -21.02 31.98
CA LYS A 1076 -5.39 -20.18 32.51
C LYS A 1076 -4.96 -19.58 33.82
N PHE A 1077 -4.58 -18.30 33.80
CA PHE A 1077 -4.24 -17.56 34.99
C PHE A 1077 -5.47 -16.91 35.60
N THR A 1078 -5.55 -16.86 36.92
CA THR A 1078 -6.58 -16.15 37.66
C THR A 1078 -5.92 -15.37 38.79
N VAL A 1079 -6.09 -14.06 38.80
CA VAL A 1079 -5.71 -13.19 39.91
C VAL A 1079 -6.98 -12.92 40.70
N LEU A 1080 -6.97 -13.27 41.99
CA LEU A 1080 -8.06 -12.96 42.91
C LEU A 1080 -7.75 -11.63 43.57
N HIS A 1081 -8.74 -10.74 43.51
CA HIS A 1081 -8.74 -9.43 44.15
C HIS A 1081 -9.52 -9.57 45.46
N GLU A 1082 -8.87 -9.32 46.60
CA GLU A 1082 -9.47 -9.47 47.93
C GLU A 1082 -10.25 -8.23 48.38
#